data_AF-A0A9D5GQC3-F1
#
_entry.id   AF-A0A9D5GQC3-F1
#
_cell.length_a   1.000
_cell.length_b   1.000
_cell.length_c   1.000
_cell.angle_alpha   90.00
_cell.angle_beta   90.00
_cell.angle_gamma   90.00
#
_symmetry.space_group_name_H-M   'P 1'
#
loop_
_entity.id
_entity.type
_entity.pdbx_description
1 polymer ?
#
loop_
_entity_poly.entity_id
_entity_poly.type
_entity_poly.pdbx_seq_one_letter_code
_entity_poly.pdbx_strand_id
1 'polypeptide(L)'
;MQKGLAEMDEGQNADARSLSGEEFEAAVVRIGGLLGCVWLLWAAYSCWLFGGGYNNAVGSILSFSGYALFFVLGYLTLKSQLPRGYPIIFCSCILFGLAAYSYVLIHFRSPGIGTDGLALDLAAAQTLIHGHNPYGVDLSWAFQAFHLPSTYNTPRADGTIVDSMTYPALSFLVYVPTELMRVDSRWLSFAALAAAMMLLVRFAPRGLKTLAPLVFLIDPFHVEYVVGSVQDILFVPFIMVAVFVWADVPWLAGACLGLAGAIKQEPWLDVPFLLIGIFIMSVGNVSLKMRRVCVAAAAAGVAFALPNLPFALGKPAAWTAGVLDPFLAKNVEVGVGLVNLSLSGRVPLPHWALALLASAMFFGAMFVGWRYFKTVRNALWLAPGLMLFVSPRSLENYFIYLLPVCLASWFGTFAAQSGRKMPFGRISATGLKKVAACVVALLACFASACGSTAGVHATVAKTYDTSGLGMANKLAISVRNDTVRSIAPTYLVAWSGFSQFLWRCVTGCGRLAPRSERHVFLSAPDYSAAIPSGAIAVVRVVDSSSAEEYESGRFAVAFSAVHLLNACLCGTKDLGYLVPAGWTISKGDLASGDIAYATGAPAGRLTLRVGPVGVRGWTFRSVYQKFVPFAHPIAARVSKDVLYRGGADPTQYAGIAVADELGHFVLFGWGDVPRTVTYARKGLFVIEPVDKGAQSLAIDFEKYRRAAGVVASGQLTIRLVVAALAPKGNLAATFSGFDLIGNDNRLGPASAAFAPASL
;
A
#
# COMPACT_ATOMS: atom_id res chain seq x y z
N MET A 1 59.20 46.92 3.14
CA MET A 1 59.30 45.56 2.57
C MET A 1 58.47 44.55 3.35
N GLN A 2 58.83 44.17 4.59
CA GLN A 2 58.11 43.16 5.40
C GLN A 2 56.57 43.33 5.43
N LYS A 3 56.06 44.56 5.58
CA LYS A 3 54.60 44.78 5.63
C LYS A 3 53.85 44.37 4.35
N GLY A 4 54.43 44.62 3.17
CA GLY A 4 53.85 44.21 1.88
C GLY A 4 53.97 42.71 1.60
N LEU A 5 54.95 42.02 2.22
CA LEU A 5 55.04 40.56 2.16
C LEU A 5 53.92 39.91 2.99
N ALA A 6 53.60 40.46 4.17
CA ALA A 6 52.45 40.00 4.96
C ALA A 6 51.11 40.23 4.25
N GLU A 7 50.93 41.40 3.63
CA GLU A 7 49.72 41.75 2.87
C GLU A 7 49.55 40.87 1.60
N MET A 8 50.65 40.44 0.96
CA MET A 8 50.62 39.44 -0.14
C MET A 8 50.27 38.03 0.35
N ASP A 9 50.85 37.59 1.48
CA ASP A 9 50.66 36.24 2.02
C ASP A 9 49.24 36.04 2.58
N GLU A 10 48.65 37.06 3.23
CA GLU A 10 47.23 37.05 3.59
C GLU A 10 46.30 37.02 2.36
N GLY A 11 46.64 37.77 1.29
CA GLY A 11 45.89 37.75 0.03
C GLY A 11 45.88 36.37 -0.63
N GLN A 12 47.06 35.77 -0.83
CA GLN A 12 47.17 34.44 -1.44
C GLN A 12 46.54 33.33 -0.57
N ASN A 13 46.63 33.43 0.76
CA ASN A 13 45.91 32.51 1.66
C ASN A 13 44.40 32.71 1.66
N ALA A 14 43.88 33.91 1.38
CA ALA A 14 42.45 34.15 1.23
C ALA A 14 41.91 33.52 -0.06
N ASP A 15 42.58 33.76 -1.19
CA ASP A 15 42.17 33.21 -2.50
C ASP A 15 42.29 31.68 -2.54
N ALA A 16 43.38 31.09 -2.02
CA ALA A 16 43.51 29.63 -1.95
C ALA A 16 42.43 28.96 -1.06
N ARG A 17 41.95 29.66 -0.02
CA ARG A 17 40.85 29.19 0.84
C ARG A 17 39.46 29.40 0.22
N SER A 18 39.30 30.32 -0.74
CA SER A 18 38.04 30.47 -1.48
C SER A 18 37.91 29.41 -2.58
N LEU A 19 38.99 29.17 -3.34
CA LEU A 19 39.06 28.17 -4.41
C LEU A 19 38.74 26.76 -3.91
N SER A 20 39.41 26.32 -2.84
CA SER A 20 39.15 25.01 -2.22
C SER A 20 37.72 24.85 -1.66
N GLY A 21 37.02 25.96 -1.37
CA GLY A 21 35.61 25.96 -1.01
C GLY A 21 34.68 25.72 -2.21
N GLU A 22 34.89 26.41 -3.33
CA GLU A 22 34.09 26.21 -4.55
C GLU A 22 34.34 24.85 -5.20
N GLU A 23 35.59 24.36 -5.19
CA GLU A 23 35.93 23.01 -5.64
C GLU A 23 35.23 21.93 -4.80
N PHE A 24 35.17 22.11 -3.47
CA PHE A 24 34.44 21.21 -2.59
C PHE A 24 32.92 21.26 -2.81
N GLU A 25 32.31 22.45 -2.94
CA GLU A 25 30.88 22.54 -3.29
C GLU A 25 30.59 21.87 -4.65
N ALA A 26 31.45 22.08 -5.66
CA ALA A 26 31.31 21.42 -6.95
C ALA A 26 31.43 19.89 -6.85
N ALA A 27 32.36 19.37 -6.04
CA ALA A 27 32.50 17.93 -5.80
C ALA A 27 31.25 17.33 -5.13
N VAL A 28 30.72 17.98 -4.10
CA VAL A 28 29.48 17.54 -3.42
C VAL A 28 28.27 17.58 -4.38
N VAL A 29 28.17 18.62 -5.22
CA VAL A 29 27.12 18.72 -6.24
C VAL A 29 27.21 17.59 -7.27
N ARG A 30 28.43 17.17 -7.66
CA ARG A 30 28.65 16.01 -8.54
C ARG A 30 28.26 14.69 -7.89
N ILE A 31 28.59 14.47 -6.62
CA ILE A 31 28.21 13.26 -5.88
C ILE A 31 26.68 13.12 -5.87
N GLY A 32 25.95 14.19 -5.55
CA GLY A 32 24.49 14.18 -5.66
C GLY A 32 23.98 13.95 -7.08
N GLY A 33 24.69 14.50 -8.07
CA GLY A 33 24.48 14.21 -9.51
C GLY A 33 24.53 12.73 -9.84
N LEU A 34 25.62 12.05 -9.47
CA LEU A 34 25.83 10.62 -9.74
C LEU A 34 24.80 9.74 -9.03
N LEU A 35 24.46 10.04 -7.77
CA LEU A 35 23.41 9.32 -7.04
C LEU A 35 22.04 9.51 -7.69
N GLY A 36 21.71 10.71 -8.15
CA GLY A 36 20.51 10.96 -8.95
C GLY A 36 20.51 10.23 -10.30
N CYS A 37 21.68 10.04 -10.93
CA CYS A 37 21.79 9.22 -12.14
C CYS A 37 21.52 7.73 -11.84
N VAL A 38 22.07 7.17 -10.76
CA VAL A 38 21.78 5.79 -10.32
C VAL A 38 20.28 5.61 -10.05
N TRP A 39 19.64 6.60 -9.40
CA TRP A 39 18.20 6.57 -9.17
C TRP A 39 17.37 6.66 -10.46
N LEU A 40 17.76 7.51 -11.42
CA LEU A 40 17.09 7.58 -12.74
C LEU A 40 17.24 6.28 -13.53
N LEU A 41 18.40 5.62 -13.45
CA LEU A 41 18.62 4.32 -14.07
C LEU A 41 17.68 3.25 -13.51
N TRP A 42 17.50 3.23 -12.18
CA TRP A 42 16.53 2.36 -11.50
C TRP A 42 15.08 2.72 -11.89
N ALA A 43 14.70 4.00 -11.82
CA ALA A 43 13.35 4.45 -12.16
C ALA A 43 12.98 4.15 -13.63
N ALA A 44 13.92 4.29 -14.56
CA ALA A 44 13.75 3.93 -15.97
C ALA A 44 13.49 2.42 -16.16
N TYR A 45 14.21 1.56 -15.42
CA TYR A 45 13.98 0.12 -15.42
C TYR A 45 12.65 -0.25 -14.78
N SER A 46 12.30 0.35 -13.63
CA SER A 46 11.00 0.14 -12.97
C SER A 46 9.82 0.59 -13.85
N CYS A 47 9.96 1.68 -14.62
CA CYS A 47 8.97 2.09 -15.61
C CYS A 47 8.77 1.05 -16.72
N TRP A 48 9.83 0.38 -17.17
CA TRP A 48 9.75 -0.70 -18.16
C TRP A 48 9.11 -1.97 -17.57
N LEU A 49 9.56 -2.38 -16.39
CA LEU A 49 9.14 -3.60 -15.71
C LEU A 49 7.65 -3.55 -15.35
N PHE A 50 7.23 -2.52 -14.61
CA PHE A 50 5.85 -2.39 -14.14
C PHE A 50 4.92 -1.77 -15.19
N GLY A 51 5.45 -1.01 -16.15
CA GLY A 51 4.68 -0.50 -17.28
C GLY A 51 4.43 -1.55 -18.36
N GLY A 52 5.15 -2.68 -18.34
CA GLY A 52 5.03 -3.74 -19.34
C GLY A 52 5.63 -3.36 -20.70
N GLY A 53 6.86 -2.84 -20.69
CA GLY A 53 7.51 -2.15 -21.83
C GLY A 53 7.72 -2.95 -23.13
N TYR A 54 7.42 -4.27 -23.16
CA TYR A 54 7.29 -5.05 -24.39
C TYR A 54 5.91 -4.94 -25.06
N ASN A 55 4.85 -4.74 -24.26
CA ASN A 55 3.45 -4.84 -24.68
C ASN A 55 2.70 -3.49 -24.61
N ASN A 56 3.32 -2.45 -24.02
CA ASN A 56 2.69 -1.17 -23.71
C ASN A 56 3.62 0.00 -24.05
N ALA A 57 3.30 0.72 -25.12
CA ALA A 57 4.09 1.84 -25.61
C ALA A 57 4.32 2.96 -24.57
N VAL A 58 3.39 3.18 -23.64
CA VAL A 58 3.56 4.21 -22.59
C VAL A 58 4.68 3.80 -21.63
N GLY A 59 4.71 2.54 -21.20
CA GLY A 59 5.82 2.00 -20.40
C GLY A 59 7.16 2.06 -21.14
N SER A 60 7.17 1.73 -22.43
CA SER A 60 8.36 1.83 -23.29
C SER A 60 8.88 3.28 -23.41
N ILE A 61 7.99 4.25 -23.67
CA ILE A 61 8.33 5.66 -23.85
C ILE A 61 8.82 6.29 -22.54
N LEU A 62 8.15 6.03 -21.41
CA LEU A 62 8.58 6.54 -20.10
C LEU A 62 9.94 5.98 -19.69
N SER A 63 10.16 4.68 -19.90
CA SER A 63 11.46 4.04 -19.66
C SER A 63 12.57 4.62 -20.55
N PHE A 64 12.35 4.69 -21.86
CA PHE A 64 13.31 5.27 -22.82
C PHE A 64 13.67 6.72 -22.45
N SER A 65 12.67 7.52 -22.07
CA SER A 65 12.86 8.90 -21.60
C SER A 65 13.70 8.95 -20.32
N GLY A 66 13.46 8.04 -19.37
CA GLY A 66 14.28 7.90 -18.16
C GLY A 66 15.74 7.54 -18.45
N TYR A 67 15.99 6.57 -19.34
CA TYR A 67 17.35 6.23 -19.79
C TYR A 67 18.03 7.39 -20.53
N ALA A 68 17.32 8.11 -21.38
CA ALA A 68 17.85 9.29 -22.06
C ALA A 68 18.24 10.40 -21.06
N LEU A 69 17.40 10.65 -20.05
CA LEU A 69 17.70 11.61 -18.97
C LEU A 69 18.87 11.16 -18.09
N PHE A 70 19.01 9.86 -17.83
CA PHE A 70 20.19 9.28 -17.17
C PHE A 70 21.48 9.60 -17.95
N PHE A 71 21.53 9.36 -19.27
CA PHE A 71 22.72 9.66 -20.07
C PHE A 71 23.02 11.16 -20.15
N VAL A 72 21.99 12.00 -20.35
CA VAL A 72 22.13 13.47 -20.38
C VAL A 72 22.62 14.00 -19.03
N LEU A 73 22.01 13.58 -17.92
CA LEU A 73 22.41 14.03 -16.59
C LEU A 73 23.80 13.53 -16.21
N GLY A 74 24.13 12.28 -16.53
CA GLY A 74 25.46 11.70 -16.32
C GLY A 74 26.55 12.47 -17.06
N TYR A 75 26.34 12.77 -18.36
CA TYR A 75 27.25 13.63 -19.13
C TYR A 75 27.43 15.01 -18.46
N LEU A 76 26.33 15.69 -18.10
CA LEU A 76 26.39 17.00 -17.45
C LEU A 76 27.08 16.97 -16.08
N THR A 77 26.91 15.88 -15.32
CA THR A 77 27.56 15.65 -14.02
C THR A 77 29.07 15.48 -14.16
N LEU A 78 29.54 14.89 -15.26
CA LEU A 78 30.94 14.54 -15.50
C LEU A 78 31.74 15.61 -16.26
N LYS A 79 31.11 16.67 -16.81
CA LYS A 79 31.84 17.77 -17.47
C LYS A 79 32.83 18.44 -16.51
N SER A 80 34.02 18.82 -17.01
CA SER A 80 35.05 19.54 -16.23
C SER A 80 34.50 20.78 -15.50
N GLN A 81 33.58 21.52 -16.12
CA GLN A 81 32.80 22.58 -15.50
C GLN A 81 31.30 22.26 -15.53
N LEU A 82 30.62 22.40 -14.39
CA LEU A 82 29.18 22.22 -14.28
C LEU A 82 28.42 23.40 -14.93
N PRO A 83 27.29 23.15 -15.64
CA PRO A 83 26.43 24.24 -16.12
C PRO A 83 25.92 25.14 -14.99
N ARG A 84 25.82 26.46 -15.22
CA ARG A 84 25.28 27.43 -14.23
C ARG A 84 23.87 27.07 -13.73
N GLY A 85 23.05 26.44 -14.57
CA GLY A 85 21.71 25.95 -14.23
C GLY A 85 21.65 24.50 -13.73
N TYR A 86 22.79 23.83 -13.48
CA TYR A 86 22.85 22.39 -13.26
C TYR A 86 21.91 21.85 -12.16
N PRO A 87 21.77 22.47 -10.97
CA PRO A 87 20.82 22.00 -9.96
C PRO A 87 19.35 22.05 -10.41
N ILE A 88 18.99 22.97 -11.32
CA ILE A 88 17.63 23.06 -11.87
C ILE A 88 17.41 21.91 -12.86
N ILE A 89 18.36 21.69 -13.78
CA ILE A 89 18.33 20.56 -14.73
C ILE A 89 18.23 19.23 -13.98
N PHE A 90 19.07 19.04 -12.96
CA PHE A 90 19.04 17.87 -12.07
C PHE A 90 17.65 17.66 -11.45
N CYS A 91 17.08 18.67 -10.81
CA CYS A 91 15.75 18.55 -10.19
C CYS A 91 14.64 18.30 -11.21
N SER A 92 14.73 18.87 -12.43
CA SER A 92 13.80 18.60 -13.52
C SER A 92 13.87 17.15 -14.00
N CYS A 93 15.07 16.58 -14.16
CA CYS A 93 15.25 15.17 -14.51
C CYS A 93 14.68 14.25 -13.42
N ILE A 94 14.98 14.53 -12.15
CA ILE A 94 14.44 13.77 -11.01
C ILE A 94 12.91 13.86 -10.94
N LEU A 95 12.32 15.05 -11.05
CA LEU A 95 10.87 15.24 -11.06
C LEU A 95 10.19 14.49 -12.21
N PHE A 96 10.80 14.47 -13.40
CA PHE A 96 10.29 13.67 -14.52
C PHE A 96 10.35 12.17 -14.20
N GLY A 97 11.48 11.66 -13.71
CA GLY A 97 11.62 10.25 -13.32
C GLY A 97 10.63 9.84 -12.23
N LEU A 98 10.35 10.74 -11.27
CA LEU A 98 9.39 10.55 -10.20
C LEU A 98 7.96 10.51 -10.74
N ALA A 99 7.58 11.46 -11.62
CA ALA A 99 6.28 11.48 -12.28
C ALA A 99 6.07 10.24 -13.17
N ALA A 100 7.10 9.81 -13.90
CA ALA A 100 7.06 8.61 -14.74
C ALA A 100 6.89 7.33 -13.90
N TYR A 101 7.66 7.17 -12.81
CA TYR A 101 7.54 6.02 -11.92
C TYR A 101 6.18 6.00 -11.21
N SER A 102 5.74 7.14 -10.65
CA SER A 102 4.42 7.27 -10.03
C SER A 102 3.29 7.01 -11.03
N TYR A 103 3.38 7.50 -12.27
CA TYR A 103 2.40 7.19 -13.32
C TYR A 103 2.28 5.68 -13.57
N VAL A 104 3.42 5.00 -13.72
CA VAL A 104 3.45 3.56 -13.95
C VAL A 104 2.89 2.78 -12.76
N LEU A 105 3.22 3.19 -11.53
CA LEU A 105 2.65 2.56 -10.34
C LEU A 105 1.13 2.79 -10.24
N ILE A 106 0.66 4.03 -10.43
CA ILE A 106 -0.75 4.44 -10.33
C ILE A 106 -1.61 3.74 -11.38
N HIS A 107 -1.15 3.67 -12.64
CA HIS A 107 -2.00 3.25 -13.77
C HIS A 107 -1.78 1.80 -14.24
N PHE A 108 -0.64 1.17 -13.92
CA PHE A 108 -0.33 -0.20 -14.33
C PHE A 108 -0.07 -1.17 -13.17
N ARG A 109 0.64 -0.76 -12.10
CA ARG A 109 0.99 -1.69 -11.00
C ARG A 109 -0.10 -1.84 -9.94
N SER A 110 -0.76 -0.75 -9.58
CA SER A 110 -1.75 -0.66 -8.50
C SER A 110 -2.87 0.34 -8.86
N PRO A 111 -3.80 -0.02 -9.75
CA PRO A 111 -4.86 0.88 -10.25
C PRO A 111 -6.01 1.15 -9.27
N GLY A 112 -6.01 0.53 -8.08
CA GLY A 112 -7.01 0.77 -7.02
C GLY A 112 -6.49 1.67 -5.91
N ILE A 113 -7.41 2.10 -5.04
CA ILE A 113 -7.10 2.75 -3.76
C ILE A 113 -6.48 1.69 -2.81
N GLY A 114 -5.43 2.08 -2.09
CA GLY A 114 -4.60 1.19 -1.26
C GLY A 114 -4.71 1.37 0.26
N THR A 115 -5.67 2.18 0.73
CA THR A 115 -5.95 2.40 2.16
C THR A 115 -7.44 2.63 2.38
N ASP A 116 -7.92 2.30 3.58
CA ASP A 116 -9.19 2.79 4.10
C ASP A 116 -9.16 4.32 4.30
N GLY A 117 -8.06 4.89 4.79
CA GLY A 117 -7.89 6.33 5.00
C GLY A 117 -8.22 7.18 3.77
N LEU A 118 -7.64 6.87 2.60
CA LEU A 118 -7.98 7.60 1.37
C LEU A 118 -9.41 7.28 0.90
N ALA A 119 -9.88 6.03 1.01
CA ALA A 119 -11.25 5.69 0.64
C ALA A 119 -12.29 6.49 1.44
N LEU A 120 -12.06 6.66 2.75
CA LEU A 120 -12.91 7.43 3.66
C LEU A 120 -12.80 8.94 3.40
N ASP A 121 -11.61 9.47 3.14
CA ASP A 121 -11.43 10.88 2.77
C ASP A 121 -12.12 11.23 1.45
N LEU A 122 -12.02 10.37 0.43
CA LEU A 122 -12.72 10.58 -0.84
C LEU A 122 -14.24 10.46 -0.66
N ALA A 123 -14.71 9.52 0.16
CA ALA A 123 -16.11 9.41 0.51
C ALA A 123 -16.63 10.64 1.29
N ALA A 124 -15.82 11.22 2.18
CA ALA A 124 -16.13 12.45 2.88
C ALA A 124 -16.16 13.68 1.94
N ALA A 125 -15.21 13.77 0.99
CA ALA A 125 -15.19 14.78 -0.05
C ALA A 125 -16.42 14.69 -0.97
N GLN A 126 -16.77 13.48 -1.42
CA GLN A 126 -17.99 13.25 -2.21
C GLN A 126 -19.26 13.54 -1.41
N THR A 127 -19.31 13.20 -0.11
CA THR A 127 -20.43 13.53 0.79
C THR A 127 -20.60 15.05 0.93
N LEU A 128 -19.51 15.80 1.05
CA LEU A 128 -19.53 17.27 1.05
C LEU A 128 -20.00 17.85 -0.29
N ILE A 129 -19.56 17.29 -1.43
CA ILE A 129 -19.98 17.73 -2.77
C ILE A 129 -21.50 17.58 -2.95
N HIS A 130 -22.12 16.59 -2.31
CA HIS A 130 -23.59 16.42 -2.27
C HIS A 130 -24.29 17.29 -1.19
N GLY A 131 -23.57 18.21 -0.52
CA GLY A 131 -24.13 19.16 0.44
C GLY A 131 -24.28 18.63 1.87
N HIS A 132 -23.68 17.48 2.21
CA HIS A 132 -23.79 16.87 3.53
C HIS A 132 -22.50 16.98 4.36
N ASN A 133 -22.62 17.22 5.67
CA ASN A 133 -21.49 17.18 6.59
C ASN A 133 -21.07 15.70 6.83
N PRO A 134 -19.85 15.28 6.46
CA PRO A 134 -19.43 13.88 6.46
C PRO A 134 -19.17 13.28 7.85
N TYR A 135 -18.96 14.10 8.88
CA TYR A 135 -18.80 13.58 10.25
C TYR A 135 -20.12 12.98 10.74
N GLY A 136 -20.10 11.82 11.40
CA GLY A 136 -21.33 11.15 11.83
C GLY A 136 -22.22 10.78 10.64
N VAL A 137 -21.61 10.19 9.61
CA VAL A 137 -22.23 9.48 8.48
C VAL A 137 -21.45 8.18 8.33
N ASP A 138 -22.13 7.10 7.96
CA ASP A 138 -21.48 5.85 7.56
C ASP A 138 -20.85 6.04 6.17
N LEU A 139 -19.53 5.89 6.10
CA LEU A 139 -18.73 5.99 4.89
C LEU A 139 -18.24 4.61 4.39
N SER A 140 -18.64 3.51 5.01
CA SER A 140 -18.23 2.14 4.64
C SER A 140 -18.62 1.73 3.21
N TRP A 141 -19.60 2.42 2.60
CA TRP A 141 -19.95 2.30 1.18
C TRP A 141 -18.73 2.56 0.26
N ALA A 142 -17.77 3.36 0.72
CA ALA A 142 -16.51 3.65 0.04
C ALA A 142 -15.73 2.37 -0.31
N PHE A 143 -15.73 1.38 0.59
CA PHE A 143 -14.98 0.15 0.41
C PHE A 143 -15.52 -0.67 -0.76
N GLN A 144 -16.84 -0.68 -0.96
CA GLN A 144 -17.45 -1.29 -2.15
C GLN A 144 -17.23 -0.43 -3.40
N ALA A 145 -17.38 0.89 -3.30
CA ALA A 145 -17.29 1.82 -4.43
C ALA A 145 -15.87 1.90 -5.04
N PHE A 146 -14.84 1.96 -4.20
CA PHE A 146 -13.42 1.96 -4.61
C PHE A 146 -12.80 0.55 -4.71
N HIS A 147 -13.62 -0.50 -4.51
CA HIS A 147 -13.23 -1.91 -4.54
C HIS A 147 -12.06 -2.26 -3.59
N LEU A 148 -12.04 -1.65 -2.40
CA LEU A 148 -10.98 -1.81 -1.41
C LEU A 148 -10.97 -3.25 -0.84
N PRO A 149 -9.90 -4.04 -1.00
CA PRO A 149 -9.77 -5.35 -0.37
C PRO A 149 -9.73 -5.25 1.16
N SER A 150 -10.32 -6.19 1.89
CA SER A 150 -10.40 -6.10 3.36
C SER A 150 -9.04 -6.12 4.09
N THR A 151 -7.96 -6.48 3.38
CA THR A 151 -6.57 -6.37 3.85
C THR A 151 -6.13 -4.93 4.17
N TYR A 152 -6.83 -3.93 3.63
CA TYR A 152 -6.54 -2.50 3.81
C TYR A 152 -7.51 -1.79 4.77
N ASN A 153 -8.45 -2.51 5.36
CA ASN A 153 -9.36 -1.95 6.39
C ASN A 153 -8.65 -1.95 7.75
N THR A 154 -8.71 -0.85 8.49
CA THR A 154 -8.27 -0.81 9.88
C THR A 154 -9.29 -1.52 10.79
N PRO A 155 -8.91 -2.61 11.47
CA PRO A 155 -9.78 -3.24 12.45
C PRO A 155 -9.70 -2.53 13.82
N ARG A 156 -10.83 -2.54 14.53
CA ARG A 156 -10.97 -2.09 15.92
C ARG A 156 -11.05 -3.31 16.85
N ALA A 157 -10.65 -3.15 18.11
CA ALA A 157 -10.64 -4.25 19.09
C ALA A 157 -12.05 -4.79 19.41
N ASP A 158 -13.11 -4.02 19.13
CA ASP A 158 -14.51 -4.44 19.22
C ASP A 158 -14.97 -5.35 18.06
N GLY A 159 -14.10 -5.62 17.08
CA GLY A 159 -14.40 -6.49 15.95
C GLY A 159 -15.17 -5.80 14.84
N THR A 160 -15.22 -4.47 14.85
CA THR A 160 -15.63 -3.63 13.71
C THR A 160 -14.39 -3.13 12.95
N ILE A 161 -14.62 -2.26 11.97
CA ILE A 161 -13.56 -1.55 11.22
C ILE A 161 -13.77 -0.04 11.35
N VAL A 162 -12.78 0.76 10.95
CA VAL A 162 -13.01 2.19 10.74
C VAL A 162 -13.95 2.37 9.54
N ASP A 163 -15.03 3.10 9.73
CA ASP A 163 -16.17 3.24 8.80
C ASP A 163 -16.61 4.70 8.61
N SER A 164 -15.89 5.64 9.21
CA SER A 164 -16.34 7.01 9.48
C SER A 164 -15.16 7.99 9.52
N MET A 165 -15.45 9.29 9.45
CA MET A 165 -14.44 10.34 9.29
C MET A 165 -13.59 10.56 10.57
N THR A 166 -12.36 10.07 10.60
CA THR A 166 -11.46 10.11 11.77
C THR A 166 -10.38 11.21 11.72
N TYR A 167 -10.20 11.91 10.60
CA TYR A 167 -9.23 12.99 10.44
C TYR A 167 -9.89 14.38 10.55
N PRO A 168 -9.14 15.46 10.89
CA PRO A 168 -9.65 16.83 10.86
C PRO A 168 -9.86 17.30 9.42
N ALA A 169 -10.70 18.30 9.20
CA ALA A 169 -11.42 18.48 7.94
C ALA A 169 -10.57 18.84 6.71
N LEU A 170 -9.31 19.26 6.87
CA LEU A 170 -8.46 19.56 5.71
C LEU A 170 -8.04 18.28 4.96
N SER A 171 -8.08 17.11 5.62
CA SER A 171 -7.92 15.76 5.03
C SER A 171 -8.72 15.57 3.74
N PHE A 172 -10.05 15.59 3.82
CA PHE A 172 -10.94 15.42 2.67
C PHE A 172 -11.10 16.71 1.84
N LEU A 173 -11.04 17.90 2.45
CA LEU A 173 -11.22 19.16 1.72
C LEU A 173 -10.21 19.36 0.58
N VAL A 174 -8.95 18.90 0.74
CA VAL A 174 -7.95 19.05 -0.32
C VAL A 174 -8.20 18.15 -1.53
N TYR A 175 -9.01 17.09 -1.40
CA TYR A 175 -9.41 16.20 -2.50
C TYR A 175 -10.69 16.65 -3.23
N VAL A 176 -11.47 17.59 -2.68
CA VAL A 176 -12.67 18.14 -3.36
C VAL A 176 -12.37 18.62 -4.81
N PRO A 177 -11.24 19.30 -5.11
CA PRO A 177 -10.88 19.66 -6.48
C PRO A 177 -10.60 18.45 -7.39
N THR A 178 -9.91 17.40 -6.91
CA THR A 178 -9.59 16.22 -7.74
C THR A 178 -10.83 15.38 -8.01
N GLU A 179 -11.73 15.24 -7.05
CA GLU A 179 -13.04 14.59 -7.23
C GLU A 179 -13.94 15.35 -8.22
N LEU A 180 -14.01 16.69 -8.12
CA LEU A 180 -14.74 17.52 -9.08
C LEU A 180 -14.14 17.46 -10.50
N MET A 181 -12.81 17.39 -10.61
CA MET A 181 -12.11 17.23 -11.89
C MET A 181 -12.08 15.78 -12.41
N ARG A 182 -12.50 14.80 -11.60
CA ARG A 182 -12.42 13.35 -11.87
C ARG A 182 -11.00 12.87 -12.21
N VAL A 183 -10.02 13.43 -11.53
CA VAL A 183 -8.60 13.03 -11.62
C VAL A 183 -8.29 12.10 -10.45
N ASP A 184 -7.46 11.07 -10.67
CA ASP A 184 -7.02 10.17 -9.59
C ASP A 184 -6.37 10.99 -8.46
N SER A 185 -7.06 11.01 -7.32
CA SER A 185 -6.72 11.85 -6.16
C SER A 185 -5.32 11.58 -5.59
N ARG A 186 -4.67 10.45 -5.91
CA ARG A 186 -3.27 10.18 -5.54
C ARG A 186 -2.27 11.14 -6.21
N TRP A 187 -2.64 11.78 -7.32
CA TRP A 187 -1.83 12.84 -7.93
C TRP A 187 -1.68 14.08 -7.03
N LEU A 188 -2.59 14.30 -6.07
CA LEU A 188 -2.44 15.34 -5.07
C LEU A 188 -1.34 14.99 -4.04
N SER A 189 -1.31 13.74 -3.56
CA SER A 189 -0.24 13.24 -2.71
C SER A 189 1.12 13.28 -3.43
N PHE A 190 1.14 13.00 -4.73
CA PHE A 190 2.33 13.19 -5.57
C PHE A 190 2.74 14.68 -5.68
N ALA A 191 1.78 15.60 -5.86
CA ALA A 191 2.06 17.03 -5.89
C ALA A 191 2.64 17.53 -4.55
N ALA A 192 2.17 16.99 -3.41
CA ALA A 192 2.74 17.26 -2.09
C ALA A 192 4.16 16.69 -1.94
N LEU A 193 4.44 15.48 -2.46
CA LEU A 193 5.80 14.91 -2.50
C LEU A 193 6.76 15.79 -3.31
N ALA A 194 6.35 16.20 -4.51
CA ALA A 194 7.11 17.12 -5.35
C ALA A 194 7.33 18.48 -4.67
N ALA A 195 6.31 19.01 -3.98
CA ALA A 195 6.41 20.26 -3.21
C ALA A 195 7.39 20.13 -2.03
N ALA A 196 7.33 19.06 -1.23
CA ALA A 196 8.24 18.80 -0.12
C ALA A 196 9.70 18.70 -0.61
N MET A 197 9.93 17.95 -1.69
CA MET A 197 11.24 17.81 -2.32
C MET A 197 11.79 19.14 -2.85
N MET A 198 10.96 19.93 -3.54
CA MET A 198 11.36 21.23 -4.11
C MET A 198 11.53 22.32 -3.04
N LEU A 199 10.78 22.27 -1.93
CA LEU A 199 11.03 23.11 -0.76
C LEU A 199 12.40 22.78 -0.16
N LEU A 200 12.77 21.51 -0.03
CA LEU A 200 14.08 21.11 0.51
C LEU A 200 15.24 21.58 -0.39
N VAL A 201 15.11 21.46 -1.72
CA VAL A 201 16.04 22.05 -2.71
C VAL A 201 16.11 23.58 -2.62
N ARG A 202 14.98 24.24 -2.31
CA ARG A 202 14.88 25.69 -2.15
C ARG A 202 15.50 26.18 -0.83
N PHE A 203 15.47 25.37 0.22
CA PHE A 203 16.09 25.65 1.53
C PHE A 203 17.59 25.31 1.55
N ALA A 204 18.03 24.32 0.76
CA ALA A 204 19.41 23.84 0.76
C ALA A 204 20.45 24.90 0.32
N PRO A 205 21.60 24.99 1.02
CA PRO A 205 22.81 25.68 0.55
C PRO A 205 23.25 25.20 -0.84
N ARG A 206 23.97 26.05 -1.58
CA ARG A 206 24.33 25.83 -3.00
C ARG A 206 24.96 24.45 -3.24
N GLY A 207 26.04 24.12 -2.53
CA GLY A 207 26.71 22.82 -2.60
C GLY A 207 25.86 21.59 -2.24
N LEU A 208 24.72 21.77 -1.55
CA LEU A 208 23.86 20.66 -1.09
C LEU A 208 22.62 20.45 -1.97
N LYS A 209 22.36 21.28 -2.99
CA LYS A 209 21.10 21.25 -3.74
C LYS A 209 20.80 19.95 -4.49
N THR A 210 21.81 19.17 -4.88
CA THR A 210 21.62 17.86 -5.52
C THR A 210 21.61 16.70 -4.54
N LEU A 211 22.06 16.89 -3.29
CA LEU A 211 21.88 15.93 -2.20
C LEU A 211 20.52 16.08 -1.52
N ALA A 212 20.02 17.32 -1.39
CA ALA A 212 18.77 17.66 -0.72
C ALA A 212 17.55 16.81 -1.14
N PRO A 213 17.27 16.53 -2.44
CA PRO A 213 16.12 15.73 -2.81
C PRO A 213 16.35 14.22 -2.60
N LEU A 214 17.60 13.74 -2.51
CA LEU A 214 17.91 12.31 -2.43
C LEU A 214 17.33 11.63 -1.19
N VAL A 215 17.04 12.38 -0.12
CA VAL A 215 16.36 11.85 1.07
C VAL A 215 15.00 11.21 0.71
N PHE A 216 14.31 11.72 -0.31
CA PHE A 216 13.04 11.17 -0.83
C PHE A 216 13.24 10.06 -1.88
N LEU A 217 14.48 9.77 -2.30
CA LEU A 217 14.79 8.87 -3.42
C LEU A 217 15.56 7.61 -3.00
N ILE A 218 16.33 7.69 -1.91
CA ILE A 218 17.13 6.56 -1.37
C ILE A 218 16.23 5.44 -0.87
N ASP A 219 15.11 5.80 -0.25
CA ASP A 219 14.07 4.86 0.18
C ASP A 219 12.84 4.96 -0.75
N PRO A 220 12.52 3.92 -1.55
CA PRO A 220 11.40 3.93 -2.48
C PRO A 220 10.04 4.03 -1.79
N PHE A 221 9.92 3.70 -0.50
CA PHE A 221 8.67 3.83 0.24
C PHE A 221 8.14 5.27 0.28
N HIS A 222 8.99 6.30 0.10
CA HIS A 222 8.53 7.69 -0.04
C HIS A 222 7.54 7.87 -1.21
N VAL A 223 7.72 7.08 -2.28
CA VAL A 223 6.89 7.10 -3.49
C VAL A 223 5.81 6.02 -3.41
N GLU A 224 6.14 4.85 -2.89
CA GLU A 224 5.21 3.72 -2.81
C GLU A 224 4.10 3.94 -1.78
N TYR A 225 4.35 4.70 -0.70
CA TYR A 225 3.26 5.15 0.18
C TYR A 225 2.31 6.14 -0.51
N VAL A 226 2.84 7.07 -1.30
CA VAL A 226 2.04 8.05 -2.06
C VAL A 226 1.12 7.37 -3.06
N VAL A 227 1.63 6.40 -3.82
CA VAL A 227 0.83 5.64 -4.78
C VAL A 227 -0.04 4.57 -4.11
N GLY A 228 0.44 4.04 -2.98
CA GLY A 228 -0.27 3.14 -2.07
C GLY A 228 -1.37 3.82 -1.27
N SER A 229 -1.70 5.10 -1.53
CA SER A 229 -2.80 5.83 -0.89
C SER A 229 -2.59 6.22 0.58
N VAL A 230 -1.34 6.28 1.05
CA VAL A 230 -0.99 6.92 2.32
C VAL A 230 -0.79 8.42 2.10
N GLN A 231 -1.31 9.22 3.04
CA GLN A 231 -1.65 10.62 2.82
C GLN A 231 -0.76 11.60 3.62
N ASP A 232 0.09 11.08 4.50
CA ASP A 232 0.93 11.82 5.45
C ASP A 232 1.79 12.89 4.76
N ILE A 233 2.23 12.62 3.52
CA ILE A 233 2.99 13.56 2.70
C ILE A 233 2.27 14.90 2.50
N LEU A 234 0.94 14.97 2.60
CA LEU A 234 0.17 16.21 2.46
C LEU A 234 0.54 17.25 3.54
N PHE A 235 0.82 16.81 4.77
CA PHE A 235 1.16 17.74 5.86
C PHE A 235 2.65 18.12 5.88
N VAL A 236 3.52 17.28 5.32
CA VAL A 236 4.99 17.40 5.37
C VAL A 236 5.52 18.73 4.81
N PRO A 237 5.08 19.25 3.62
CA PRO A 237 5.45 20.57 3.13
C PRO A 237 5.23 21.70 4.16
N PHE A 238 4.11 21.65 4.89
CA PHE A 238 3.77 22.68 5.88
C PHE A 238 4.68 22.60 7.11
N ILE A 239 4.95 21.39 7.63
CA ILE A 239 5.93 21.22 8.71
C ILE A 239 7.31 21.71 8.26
N MET A 240 7.77 21.34 7.05
CA MET A 240 9.06 21.77 6.51
C MET A 240 9.19 23.30 6.41
N VAL A 241 8.12 24.01 6.01
CA VAL A 241 8.08 25.49 6.06
C VAL A 241 8.14 25.98 7.51
N ALA A 242 7.36 25.39 8.41
CA ALA A 242 7.29 25.83 9.81
C ALA A 242 8.65 25.74 10.52
N VAL A 243 9.33 24.60 10.41
CA VAL A 243 10.65 24.37 11.03
C VAL A 243 11.78 25.14 10.34
N PHE A 244 11.58 25.58 9.09
CA PHE A 244 12.52 26.48 8.41
C PHE A 244 12.38 27.93 8.91
N VAL A 245 11.16 28.45 9.08
CA VAL A 245 10.91 29.88 9.38
C VAL A 245 10.70 30.22 10.87
N TRP A 246 10.57 29.24 11.77
CA TRP A 246 10.24 29.42 13.20
C TRP A 246 10.97 30.53 13.95
N ALA A 247 12.27 30.73 13.72
CA ALA A 247 13.07 31.74 14.42
C ALA A 247 12.71 33.18 13.98
N ASP A 248 12.32 33.35 12.71
CA ASP A 248 12.21 34.64 12.04
C ASP A 248 10.75 35.09 11.87
N VAL A 249 9.87 34.16 11.48
CA VAL A 249 8.46 34.41 11.15
C VAL A 249 7.51 33.52 11.97
N PRO A 250 7.35 33.75 13.30
CA PRO A 250 6.57 32.88 14.19
C PRO A 250 5.11 32.67 13.77
N TRP A 251 4.47 33.69 13.16
CA TRP A 251 3.08 33.57 12.69
C TRP A 251 2.95 32.57 11.53
N LEU A 252 3.92 32.55 10.60
CA LEU A 252 3.90 31.65 9.45
C LEU A 252 4.22 30.22 9.91
N ALA A 253 5.17 30.05 10.83
CA ALA A 253 5.45 28.75 11.42
C ALA A 253 4.25 28.18 12.19
N GLY A 254 3.55 29.02 12.96
CA GLY A 254 2.29 28.68 13.58
C GLY A 254 1.22 28.27 12.56
N ALA A 255 0.94 29.14 11.58
CA ALA A 255 -0.09 28.89 10.56
C ALA A 255 0.17 27.60 9.77
N CYS A 256 1.41 27.36 9.33
CA CYS A 256 1.75 26.12 8.63
C CYS A 256 1.59 24.89 9.52
N LEU A 257 2.00 24.93 10.79
CA LEU A 257 1.75 23.80 11.70
C LEU A 257 0.25 23.60 12.00
N GLY A 258 -0.54 24.67 12.03
CA GLY A 258 -2.00 24.60 12.14
C GLY A 258 -2.66 23.95 10.91
N LEU A 259 -2.18 24.24 9.70
CA LEU A 259 -2.63 23.55 8.48
C LEU A 259 -2.20 22.07 8.46
N ALA A 260 -0.97 21.76 8.85
CA ALA A 260 -0.51 20.38 9.01
C ALA A 260 -1.41 19.61 9.98
N GLY A 261 -1.65 20.19 11.17
CA GLY A 261 -2.56 19.65 12.18
C GLY A 261 -4.04 19.61 11.76
N ALA A 262 -4.44 20.34 10.72
CA ALA A 262 -5.80 20.27 10.17
C ALA A 262 -5.98 19.13 9.15
N ILE A 263 -4.89 18.58 8.60
CA ILE A 263 -4.91 17.41 7.73
C ILE A 263 -4.94 16.14 8.58
N LYS A 264 -4.15 16.09 9.66
CA LYS A 264 -3.92 14.88 10.49
C LYS A 264 -3.53 15.23 11.93
N GLN A 265 -3.57 14.26 12.83
CA GLN A 265 -3.26 14.44 14.26
C GLN A 265 -1.77 14.27 14.57
N GLU A 266 -1.02 13.56 13.75
CA GLU A 266 0.42 13.31 13.92
C GLU A 266 1.25 14.61 14.09
N PRO A 267 1.00 15.70 13.33
CA PRO A 267 1.67 17.00 13.52
C PRO A 267 1.32 17.72 14.84
N TRP A 268 0.32 17.27 15.60
CA TRP A 268 0.01 17.88 16.90
C TRP A 268 1.15 17.63 17.91
N LEU A 269 1.91 16.56 17.72
CA LEU A 269 3.09 16.22 18.52
C LEU A 269 4.22 17.25 18.37
N ASP A 270 4.29 17.95 17.24
CA ASP A 270 5.31 18.98 16.96
C ASP A 270 5.04 20.32 17.65
N VAL A 271 3.79 20.58 18.08
CA VAL A 271 3.37 21.86 18.67
C VAL A 271 4.22 22.29 19.87
N PRO A 272 4.44 21.47 20.93
CA PRO A 272 5.29 21.87 22.04
C PRO A 272 6.75 22.13 21.61
N PHE A 273 7.30 21.33 20.68
CA PHE A 273 8.67 21.51 20.21
C PHE A 273 8.86 22.81 19.42
N LEU A 274 7.88 23.17 18.58
CA LEU A 274 7.86 24.45 17.86
C LEU A 274 7.80 25.64 18.85
N LEU A 275 6.86 25.62 19.81
CA LEU A 275 6.67 26.74 20.75
C LEU A 275 7.87 26.90 21.71
N ILE A 276 8.46 25.80 22.17
CA ILE A 276 9.73 25.79 22.93
C ILE A 276 10.85 26.42 22.09
N GLY A 277 10.98 26.05 20.82
CA GLY A 277 11.99 26.60 19.93
C GLY A 277 11.83 28.10 19.67
N ILE A 278 10.61 28.55 19.39
CA ILE A 278 10.28 29.98 19.23
C ILE A 278 10.64 30.77 20.50
N PHE A 279 10.33 30.24 21.69
CA PHE A 279 10.67 30.90 22.96
C PHE A 279 12.19 31.02 23.19
N ILE A 280 12.93 29.94 22.94
CA ILE A 280 14.37 29.86 23.24
C ILE A 280 15.21 30.63 22.20
N MET A 281 14.85 30.55 20.91
CA MET A 281 15.56 31.24 19.82
C MET A 281 15.29 32.75 19.78
N SER A 282 14.10 33.20 20.19
CA SER A 282 13.76 34.63 20.14
C SER A 282 14.66 35.48 21.05
N VAL A 283 15.15 36.60 20.53
CA VAL A 283 15.97 37.57 21.28
C VAL A 283 15.05 38.59 21.98
N GLY A 284 15.48 39.13 23.12
CA GLY A 284 14.75 40.11 23.91
C GLY A 284 14.24 39.60 25.26
N ASN A 285 13.43 40.43 25.93
CA ASN A 285 12.87 40.11 27.25
C ASN A 285 11.80 39.00 27.19
N VAL A 286 11.42 38.48 28.36
CA VAL A 286 10.44 37.37 28.47
C VAL A 286 9.10 37.74 27.83
N SER A 287 8.64 38.98 27.98
CA SER A 287 7.38 39.47 27.41
C SER A 287 7.38 39.45 25.87
N LEU A 288 8.49 39.83 25.22
CA LEU A 288 8.62 39.78 23.75
C LEU A 288 8.71 38.33 23.24
N LYS A 289 9.43 37.47 23.96
CA LYS A 289 9.48 36.02 23.67
C LYS A 289 8.10 35.39 23.78
N MET A 290 7.36 35.66 24.86
CA MET A 290 5.98 35.23 25.06
C MET A 290 5.05 35.77 23.98
N ARG A 291 5.14 37.06 23.60
CA ARG A 291 4.37 37.61 22.48
C ARG A 291 4.58 36.83 21.18
N ARG A 292 5.82 36.44 20.86
CA ARG A 292 6.11 35.60 19.68
C ARG A 292 5.53 34.19 19.78
N VAL A 293 5.56 33.57 20.95
CA VAL A 293 4.91 32.27 21.22
C VAL A 293 3.38 32.38 21.07
N CYS A 294 2.75 33.40 21.65
CA CYS A 294 1.31 33.64 21.52
C CYS A 294 0.90 33.92 20.07
N VAL A 295 1.70 34.66 19.29
CA VAL A 295 1.47 34.89 17.86
C VAL A 295 1.53 33.59 17.06
N ALA A 296 2.48 32.70 17.35
CA ALA A 296 2.56 31.39 16.71
C ALA A 296 1.38 30.49 17.10
N ALA A 297 1.05 30.41 18.39
CA ALA A 297 -0.07 29.61 18.89
C ALA A 297 -1.42 30.10 18.35
N ALA A 298 -1.64 31.42 18.28
CA ALA A 298 -2.84 32.00 17.69
C ALA A 298 -2.93 31.73 16.18
N ALA A 299 -1.82 31.88 15.44
CA ALA A 299 -1.80 31.57 14.02
C ALA A 299 -2.04 30.08 13.74
N ALA A 300 -1.49 29.18 14.56
CA ALA A 300 -1.78 27.74 14.50
C ALA A 300 -3.25 27.43 14.80
N GLY A 301 -3.80 28.02 15.86
CA GLY A 301 -5.21 27.86 16.24
C GLY A 301 -6.19 28.34 15.16
N VAL A 302 -5.92 29.52 14.55
CA VAL A 302 -6.73 30.05 13.45
C VAL A 302 -6.61 29.18 12.19
N ALA A 303 -5.39 28.76 11.82
CA ALA A 303 -5.17 27.93 10.64
C ALA A 303 -5.75 26.50 10.79
N PHE A 304 -5.73 25.94 12.01
CA PHE A 304 -6.42 24.68 12.32
C PHE A 304 -7.95 24.85 12.31
N ALA A 305 -8.45 25.93 12.91
CA ALA A 305 -9.89 26.16 13.05
C ALA A 305 -10.55 26.48 11.69
N LEU A 306 -9.92 27.25 10.81
CA LEU A 306 -10.53 27.72 9.56
C LEU A 306 -11.17 26.60 8.70
N PRO A 307 -10.50 25.48 8.38
CA PRO A 307 -11.12 24.37 7.65
C PRO A 307 -12.08 23.54 8.52
N ASN A 308 -11.86 23.46 9.83
CA ASN A 308 -12.63 22.58 10.73
C ASN A 308 -13.95 23.21 11.23
N LEU A 309 -13.99 24.52 11.43
CA LEU A 309 -15.07 25.22 12.13
C LEU A 309 -16.47 25.03 11.50
N PRO A 310 -16.65 24.99 10.15
CA PRO A 310 -17.95 24.70 9.56
C PRO A 310 -18.50 23.32 9.98
N PHE A 311 -17.62 22.32 10.07
CA PHE A 311 -17.97 20.94 10.42
C PHE A 311 -18.20 20.78 11.93
N ALA A 312 -17.33 21.40 12.73
CA ALA A 312 -17.44 21.44 14.19
C ALA A 312 -18.70 22.20 14.67
N LEU A 313 -19.10 23.27 14.00
CA LEU A 313 -20.37 23.96 14.31
C LEU A 313 -21.59 23.19 13.80
N GLY A 314 -21.50 22.56 12.62
CA GLY A 314 -22.62 21.81 12.04
C GLY A 314 -22.92 20.48 12.72
N LYS A 315 -21.91 19.77 13.25
CA LYS A 315 -22.06 18.49 13.97
C LYS A 315 -20.99 18.34 15.08
N PRO A 316 -21.03 19.13 16.17
CA PRO A 316 -19.95 19.20 17.17
C PRO A 316 -19.57 17.86 17.80
N ALA A 317 -20.56 17.07 18.24
CA ALA A 317 -20.30 15.78 18.87
C ALA A 317 -19.64 14.78 17.90
N ALA A 318 -20.07 14.74 16.64
CA ALA A 318 -19.54 13.81 15.65
C ALA A 318 -18.16 14.24 15.11
N TRP A 319 -17.94 15.56 14.94
CA TRP A 319 -16.62 16.11 14.60
C TRP A 319 -15.62 15.80 15.72
N THR A 320 -15.96 16.09 16.98
CA THR A 320 -15.07 15.82 18.13
C THR A 320 -14.81 14.32 18.31
N ALA A 321 -15.82 13.46 18.16
CA ALA A 321 -15.66 12.02 18.26
C ALA A 321 -14.74 11.47 17.16
N GLY A 322 -14.94 11.87 15.91
CA GLY A 322 -14.10 11.46 14.78
C GLY A 322 -12.66 11.97 14.91
N VAL A 323 -12.47 13.27 15.11
CA VAL A 323 -11.14 13.89 15.20
C VAL A 323 -10.33 13.44 16.41
N LEU A 324 -10.97 12.92 17.46
CA LEU A 324 -10.29 12.29 18.62
C LEU A 324 -10.29 10.75 18.58
N ASP A 325 -10.87 10.11 17.57
CA ASP A 325 -10.94 8.65 17.44
C ASP A 325 -9.56 7.96 17.56
N PRO A 326 -8.44 8.49 16.99
CA PRO A 326 -7.12 7.89 17.19
C PRO A 326 -6.63 7.84 18.65
N PHE A 327 -7.20 8.65 19.54
CA PHE A 327 -6.88 8.70 20.98
C PHE A 327 -7.93 8.01 21.87
N LEU A 328 -9.18 7.89 21.38
CA LEU A 328 -10.32 7.36 22.14
C LEU A 328 -10.64 5.90 21.79
N ALA A 329 -10.38 5.48 20.55
CA ALA A 329 -10.69 4.14 20.08
C ALA A 329 -9.69 3.11 20.58
N LYS A 330 -10.22 1.93 20.93
CA LYS A 330 -9.45 0.72 21.16
C LYS A 330 -9.01 0.13 19.82
N ASN A 331 -8.02 0.77 19.20
CA ASN A 331 -7.39 0.30 17.98
C ASN A 331 -6.43 -0.85 18.30
N VAL A 332 -6.36 -1.84 17.40
CA VAL A 332 -5.50 -3.02 17.55
C VAL A 332 -4.01 -2.63 17.48
N GLU A 333 -3.14 -3.43 18.09
CA GLU A 333 -1.70 -3.23 18.06
C GLU A 333 -1.13 -3.51 16.66
N VAL A 334 -0.39 -2.58 16.07
CA VAL A 334 0.21 -2.79 14.74
C VAL A 334 1.41 -1.88 14.54
N GLY A 335 2.51 -2.42 14.04
CA GLY A 335 3.68 -1.60 13.72
C GLY A 335 5.00 -2.34 13.61
N VAL A 336 6.01 -1.59 13.17
CA VAL A 336 7.39 -2.06 12.95
C VAL A 336 8.31 -1.80 14.15
N GLY A 337 7.99 -0.82 15.00
CA GLY A 337 8.78 -0.44 16.17
C GLY A 337 8.66 -1.38 17.37
N LEU A 338 8.73 -0.88 18.60
CA LEU A 338 8.83 -1.72 19.81
C LEU A 338 7.66 -2.72 19.96
N VAL A 339 6.45 -2.32 19.53
CA VAL A 339 5.27 -3.20 19.50
C VAL A 339 5.50 -4.49 18.70
N ASN A 340 6.37 -4.48 17.68
CA ASN A 340 6.75 -5.66 16.90
C ASN A 340 7.35 -6.80 17.75
N LEU A 341 7.94 -6.49 18.91
CA LEU A 341 8.38 -7.52 19.87
C LEU A 341 7.20 -8.23 20.55
N SER A 342 6.11 -7.52 20.78
CA SER A 342 4.80 -8.07 21.18
C SER A 342 4.17 -8.83 20.01
N LEU A 343 4.10 -8.23 18.81
CA LEU A 343 3.45 -8.81 17.62
C LEU A 343 4.14 -10.05 17.05
N SER A 344 5.40 -10.28 17.43
CA SER A 344 6.15 -11.49 17.09
C SER A 344 6.23 -12.49 18.25
N GLY A 345 5.46 -12.29 19.32
CA GLY A 345 5.38 -13.18 20.48
C GLY A 345 6.72 -13.38 21.19
N ARG A 346 7.64 -12.40 21.10
CA ARG A 346 8.99 -12.47 21.70
C ARG A 346 9.06 -11.82 23.07
N VAL A 347 8.33 -10.72 23.26
CA VAL A 347 8.23 -10.00 24.53
C VAL A 347 6.76 -9.61 24.70
N PRO A 348 5.99 -10.21 25.63
CA PRO A 348 4.61 -9.81 25.84
C PRO A 348 4.57 -8.41 26.47
N LEU A 349 4.19 -7.41 25.68
CA LEU A 349 4.10 -6.02 26.11
C LEU A 349 2.63 -5.60 26.11
N PRO A 350 2.01 -5.35 27.28
CA PRO A 350 0.62 -4.93 27.31
C PRO A 350 0.48 -3.50 26.80
N HIS A 351 -0.56 -3.26 25.99
CA HIS A 351 -0.93 -1.97 25.40
C HIS A 351 -0.69 -0.74 26.29
N TRP A 352 -1.09 -0.79 27.56
CA TRP A 352 -0.93 0.31 28.51
C TRP A 352 0.53 0.66 28.82
N ALA A 353 1.44 -0.33 28.80
CA ALA A 353 2.86 -0.12 29.05
C ALA A 353 3.55 0.54 27.86
N LEU A 354 3.17 0.17 26.63
CA LEU A 354 3.58 0.84 25.39
C LEU A 354 3.09 2.29 25.36
N ALA A 355 1.81 2.53 25.69
CA ALA A 355 1.23 3.88 25.78
C ALA A 355 1.91 4.75 26.87
N LEU A 356 2.22 4.17 28.03
CA LEU A 356 2.96 4.84 29.10
C LEU A 356 4.40 5.17 28.69
N LEU A 357 5.08 4.25 28.01
CA LEU A 357 6.45 4.45 27.51
C LEU A 357 6.50 5.52 26.42
N ALA A 358 5.55 5.53 25.48
CA ALA A 358 5.37 6.59 24.49
C ALA A 358 5.18 7.97 25.15
N SER A 359 4.29 8.04 26.15
CA SER A 359 4.06 9.26 26.93
C SER A 359 5.32 9.72 27.66
N ALA A 360 6.05 8.81 28.31
CA ALA A 360 7.29 9.11 29.02
C ALA A 360 8.41 9.57 28.08
N MET A 361 8.53 8.97 26.89
CA MET A 361 9.49 9.40 25.87
C MET A 361 9.14 10.76 25.27
N PHE A 362 7.85 11.07 25.06
CA PHE A 362 7.39 12.38 24.62
C PHE A 362 7.73 13.49 25.63
N PHE A 363 7.32 13.33 26.90
CA PHE A 363 7.64 14.31 27.95
C PHE A 363 9.15 14.38 28.25
N GLY A 364 9.87 13.26 28.16
CA GLY A 364 11.33 13.21 28.26
C GLY A 364 12.02 13.99 27.14
N ALA A 365 11.58 13.81 25.90
CA ALA A 365 12.08 14.58 24.75
C ALA A 365 11.72 16.06 24.86
N MET A 366 10.53 16.41 25.37
CA MET A 366 10.12 17.80 25.62
C MET A 366 11.02 18.46 26.69
N PHE A 367 11.35 17.73 27.77
CA PHE A 367 12.29 18.20 28.79
C PHE A 367 13.73 18.36 28.25
N VAL A 368 14.22 17.41 27.45
CA VAL A 368 15.53 17.51 26.79
C VAL A 368 15.55 18.68 25.80
N GLY A 369 14.47 18.85 25.02
CA GLY A 369 14.25 19.98 24.14
C GLY A 369 14.33 21.31 24.90
N TRP A 370 13.55 21.48 25.96
CA TRP A 370 13.58 22.67 26.81
C TRP A 370 14.98 22.94 27.40
N ARG A 371 15.65 21.92 27.95
CA ARG A 371 16.90 22.09 28.69
C ARG A 371 18.15 22.21 27.81
N TYR A 372 18.15 21.63 26.61
CA TYR A 372 19.31 21.50 25.73
C TYR A 372 19.06 21.98 24.29
N PHE A 373 17.97 22.72 24.05
CA PHE A 373 17.49 23.14 22.72
C PHE A 373 18.59 23.50 21.72
N LYS A 374 19.51 24.41 22.08
CA LYS A 374 20.55 24.92 21.17
C LYS A 374 21.48 23.83 20.63
N THR A 375 21.59 22.69 21.31
CA THR A 375 22.33 21.50 20.88
C THR A 375 21.45 20.53 20.08
N VAL A 376 20.20 20.32 20.49
CA VAL A 376 19.33 19.25 19.94
C VAL A 376 18.34 19.70 18.86
N ARG A 377 18.13 21.01 18.67
CA ARG A 377 17.07 21.63 17.83
C ARG A 377 16.76 20.98 16.48
N ASN A 378 17.77 20.42 15.79
CA ASN A 378 17.58 19.83 14.46
C ASN A 378 17.22 18.33 14.52
N ALA A 379 17.61 17.64 15.59
CA ALA A 379 17.19 16.26 15.88
C ALA A 379 15.91 16.21 16.73
N LEU A 380 15.44 17.35 17.24
CA LEU A 380 14.23 17.45 18.07
C LEU A 380 12.97 17.01 17.29
N TRP A 381 12.97 17.17 15.97
CA TRP A 381 11.92 16.70 15.06
C TRP A 381 11.89 15.18 14.85
N LEU A 382 12.85 14.44 15.44
CA LEU A 382 12.74 12.98 15.58
C LEU A 382 11.91 12.59 16.81
N ALA A 383 11.58 13.51 17.72
CA ALA A 383 10.87 13.21 18.97
C ALA A 383 9.45 12.63 18.77
N PRO A 384 8.62 13.11 17.81
CA PRO A 384 7.35 12.45 17.48
C PRO A 384 7.56 11.00 17.03
N GLY A 385 8.55 10.76 16.16
CA GLY A 385 8.95 9.43 15.73
C GLY A 385 9.39 8.52 16.88
N LEU A 386 10.20 9.04 17.81
CA LEU A 386 10.64 8.30 18.99
C LEU A 386 9.47 7.93 19.93
N MET A 387 8.45 8.80 20.06
CA MET A 387 7.21 8.48 20.77
C MET A 387 6.40 7.39 20.04
N LEU A 388 6.17 7.56 18.73
CA LEU A 388 5.36 6.64 17.93
C LEU A 388 6.02 5.27 17.78
N PHE A 389 7.36 5.21 17.72
CA PHE A 389 8.16 3.98 17.65
C PHE A 389 7.85 3.02 18.81
N VAL A 390 7.66 3.55 20.03
CA VAL A 390 7.34 2.76 21.23
C VAL A 390 5.85 2.66 21.55
N SER A 391 4.98 3.26 20.73
CA SER A 391 3.53 3.23 20.93
C SER A 391 2.91 1.89 20.49
N PRO A 392 1.67 1.58 20.91
CA PRO A 392 0.93 0.40 20.42
C PRO A 392 0.65 0.42 18.91
N ARG A 393 0.75 1.58 18.25
CA ARG A 393 0.44 1.74 16.83
C ARG A 393 1.58 2.48 16.14
N SER A 394 2.56 1.71 15.66
CA SER A 394 3.92 2.14 15.30
C SER A 394 4.17 1.92 13.79
N LEU A 395 3.41 2.61 12.94
CA LEU A 395 3.46 2.43 11.49
C LEU A 395 4.68 3.13 10.85
N GLU A 396 5.25 2.52 9.80
CA GLU A 396 6.47 2.98 9.13
C GLU A 396 6.34 4.39 8.51
N ASN A 397 5.16 4.74 7.97
CA ASN A 397 4.88 6.06 7.42
C ASN A 397 5.02 7.20 8.45
N TYR A 398 5.00 6.90 9.75
CA TYR A 398 5.26 7.89 10.81
C TYR A 398 6.74 8.26 10.97
N PHE A 399 7.67 7.49 10.38
CA PHE A 399 9.12 7.70 10.54
C PHE A 399 9.76 8.26 9.26
N ILE A 400 9.33 7.77 8.10
CA ILE A 400 9.95 8.03 6.80
C ILE A 400 10.12 9.52 6.49
N TYR A 401 9.09 10.35 6.73
CA TYR A 401 9.10 11.77 6.40
C TYR A 401 9.80 12.68 7.44
N LEU A 402 10.31 12.13 8.56
CA LEU A 402 10.97 12.93 9.61
C LEU A 402 12.34 13.45 9.18
N LEU A 403 13.09 12.70 8.36
CA LEU A 403 14.41 13.13 7.88
C LEU A 403 14.35 14.38 6.99
N PRO A 404 13.41 14.52 6.02
CA PRO A 404 13.13 15.79 5.34
C PRO A 404 12.89 16.98 6.28
N VAL A 405 12.12 16.80 7.36
CA VAL A 405 11.82 17.85 8.35
C VAL A 405 13.08 18.23 9.14
N CYS A 406 13.86 17.26 9.61
CA CYS A 406 15.14 17.49 10.28
C CYS A 406 16.13 18.28 9.40
N LEU A 407 16.19 17.97 8.10
CA LEU A 407 17.02 18.68 7.13
C LEU A 407 16.52 20.11 6.87
N ALA A 408 15.20 20.32 6.74
CA ALA A 408 14.62 21.66 6.61
C ALA A 408 14.94 22.55 7.83
N SER A 409 14.81 22.00 9.05
CA SER A 409 15.24 22.68 10.29
C SER A 409 16.73 22.99 10.28
N TRP A 410 17.57 22.03 9.87
CA TRP A 410 19.01 22.26 9.81
C TRP A 410 19.36 23.39 8.85
N PHE A 411 18.81 23.39 7.63
CA PHE A 411 19.05 24.46 6.64
C PHE A 411 18.55 25.83 7.12
N GLY A 412 17.38 25.91 7.76
CA GLY A 412 16.90 27.15 8.38
C GLY A 412 17.87 27.66 9.46
N THR A 413 18.34 26.77 10.34
CA THR A 413 19.30 27.16 11.38
C THR A 413 20.71 27.45 10.85
N PHE A 414 21.09 26.91 9.69
CA PHE A 414 22.34 27.26 8.99
C PHE A 414 22.23 28.66 8.38
N ALA A 415 21.15 28.95 7.65
CA ALA A 415 20.87 30.26 7.09
C ALA A 415 20.94 31.37 8.17
N ALA A 416 20.25 31.17 9.30
CA ALA A 416 20.26 32.07 10.45
C ALA A 416 21.62 32.18 11.19
N GLN A 417 22.58 31.28 10.94
CA GLN A 417 23.91 31.29 11.55
C GLN A 417 25.04 31.77 10.64
N SER A 418 24.72 32.22 9.42
CA SER A 418 25.65 32.80 8.44
C SER A 418 26.38 34.08 8.89
N GLY A 419 26.16 34.53 10.14
CA GLY A 419 26.68 35.79 10.70
C GLY A 419 27.80 35.69 11.75
N ARG A 420 28.02 34.53 12.44
CA ARG A 420 29.25 34.21 13.21
C ARG A 420 29.27 32.77 13.73
N LYS A 421 30.47 32.20 13.90
CA LYS A 421 30.75 30.82 14.37
C LYS A 421 30.13 30.50 15.75
N MET A 422 29.65 29.27 15.94
CA MET A 422 29.50 28.63 17.27
C MET A 422 30.64 27.63 17.53
N PRO A 423 31.20 27.55 18.74
CA PRO A 423 31.99 26.41 19.19
C PRO A 423 31.09 25.25 19.64
N PHE A 424 31.60 24.02 19.55
CA PHE A 424 30.92 22.85 20.14
C PHE A 424 31.00 22.92 21.67
N GLY A 425 29.86 23.14 22.34
CA GLY A 425 29.75 23.00 23.78
C GLY A 425 29.78 21.52 24.19
N ARG A 426 30.73 21.12 25.05
CA ARG A 426 30.77 19.76 25.62
C ARG A 426 29.48 19.49 26.40
N ILE A 427 28.76 18.44 26.02
CA ILE A 427 27.61 17.92 26.76
C ILE A 427 28.12 17.46 28.14
N SER A 428 27.54 17.97 29.23
CA SER A 428 28.00 17.57 30.57
C SER A 428 27.58 16.13 30.88
N ALA A 429 28.50 15.35 31.46
CA ALA A 429 28.23 13.97 31.86
C ALA A 429 27.05 13.86 32.86
N THR A 430 26.76 14.92 33.63
CA THR A 430 25.58 15.03 34.49
C THR A 430 24.25 15.09 33.74
N GLY A 431 24.21 15.64 32.52
CA GLY A 431 23.01 15.57 31.68
C GLY A 431 22.77 14.15 31.17
N LEU A 432 23.81 13.54 30.60
CA LEU A 432 23.77 12.17 30.08
C LEU A 432 23.40 11.15 31.17
N LYS A 433 23.98 11.28 32.37
CA LYS A 433 23.63 10.42 33.53
C LYS A 433 22.16 10.52 33.96
N LYS A 434 21.52 11.69 33.84
CA LYS A 434 20.09 11.84 34.16
C LYS A 434 19.19 11.21 33.10
N VAL A 435 19.50 11.39 31.81
CA VAL A 435 18.78 10.71 30.72
C VAL A 435 18.96 9.20 30.83
N ALA A 436 20.18 8.72 31.08
CA ALA A 436 20.46 7.30 31.30
C ALA A 436 19.71 6.74 32.53
N ALA A 437 19.62 7.48 33.63
CA ALA A 437 18.84 7.06 34.80
C ALA A 437 17.34 6.95 34.50
N CYS A 438 16.76 7.87 33.70
CA CYS A 438 15.37 7.77 33.24
C CYS A 438 15.17 6.55 32.32
N VAL A 439 16.10 6.30 31.38
CA VAL A 439 16.05 5.12 30.49
C VAL A 439 16.18 3.82 31.29
N VAL A 440 17.07 3.74 32.29
CA VAL A 440 17.21 2.57 33.17
C VAL A 440 15.98 2.37 34.06
N ALA A 441 15.36 3.44 34.57
CA ALA A 441 14.11 3.34 35.31
C ALA A 441 12.94 2.86 34.43
N LEU A 442 12.84 3.35 33.19
CA LEU A 442 11.87 2.85 32.21
C LEU A 442 12.13 1.39 31.83
N LEU A 443 13.39 0.98 31.65
CA LEU A 443 13.76 -0.43 31.41
C LEU A 443 13.49 -1.32 32.63
N ALA A 444 13.56 -0.81 33.86
CA ALA A 444 13.17 -1.54 35.06
C ALA A 444 11.65 -1.73 35.16
N CYS A 445 10.85 -0.70 34.82
CA CYS A 445 9.39 -0.82 34.70
C CYS A 445 8.96 -1.72 33.54
N PHE A 446 9.72 -1.72 32.45
CA PHE A 446 9.55 -2.64 31.32
C PHE A 446 9.84 -4.09 31.74
N ALA A 447 10.93 -4.33 32.48
CA ALA A 447 11.27 -5.64 33.01
C ALA A 447 10.23 -6.20 33.99
N SER A 448 9.56 -5.35 34.79
CA SER A 448 8.45 -5.81 35.65
C SER A 448 7.14 -6.05 34.88
N ALA A 449 6.91 -5.38 33.74
CA ALA A 449 5.76 -5.66 32.86
C ALA A 449 5.87 -7.02 32.13
N CYS A 450 7.10 -7.40 31.73
CA CYS A 450 7.40 -8.68 31.07
C CYS A 450 7.09 -9.95 31.91
N GLY A 451 6.71 -9.80 33.19
CA GLY A 451 6.35 -10.91 34.08
C GLY A 451 4.88 -11.34 34.04
N SER A 452 4.02 -10.66 33.28
CA SER A 452 2.59 -11.01 33.21
C SER A 452 2.35 -12.26 32.36
N THR A 453 1.94 -13.36 33.01
CA THR A 453 1.52 -14.57 32.30
C THR A 453 0.21 -14.32 31.54
N ALA A 454 0.21 -14.62 30.24
CA ALA A 454 -0.97 -14.44 29.40
C ALA A 454 -2.13 -15.32 29.90
N GLY A 455 -3.15 -14.72 30.50
CA GLY A 455 -4.28 -15.42 31.12
C GLY A 455 -5.34 -15.94 30.13
N VAL A 456 -5.08 -15.89 28.84
CA VAL A 456 -5.94 -16.43 27.78
C VAL A 456 -5.05 -17.19 26.80
N HIS A 457 -5.48 -18.39 26.42
CA HIS A 457 -4.75 -19.28 25.53
C HIS A 457 -5.61 -19.65 24.33
N ALA A 458 -5.05 -19.51 23.12
CA ALA A 458 -5.68 -19.91 21.87
C ALA A 458 -4.90 -21.04 21.21
N THR A 459 -5.59 -22.12 20.82
CA THR A 459 -5.01 -23.26 20.10
C THR A 459 -5.73 -23.46 18.78
N VAL A 460 -4.99 -23.59 17.69
CA VAL A 460 -5.57 -23.85 16.36
C VAL A 460 -5.71 -25.37 16.19
N ALA A 461 -6.94 -25.86 16.28
CA ALA A 461 -7.23 -27.29 16.24
C ALA A 461 -7.28 -27.84 14.81
N LYS A 462 -7.80 -27.05 13.84
CA LYS A 462 -7.83 -27.44 12.42
C LYS A 462 -7.93 -26.23 11.50
N THR A 463 -7.26 -26.31 10.35
CA THR A 463 -7.39 -25.36 9.23
C THR A 463 -8.24 -25.97 8.12
N TYR A 464 -8.94 -25.14 7.35
CA TYR A 464 -9.76 -25.57 6.23
C TYR A 464 -9.62 -24.62 5.04
N ASP A 465 -9.35 -25.18 3.87
CA ASP A 465 -9.63 -24.55 2.59
C ASP A 465 -11.01 -25.04 2.11
N THR A 466 -12.06 -24.28 2.43
CA THR A 466 -13.42 -24.54 1.92
C THR A 466 -13.70 -23.90 0.57
N SER A 467 -12.66 -23.35 -0.07
CA SER A 467 -12.70 -22.75 -1.41
C SER A 467 -12.00 -23.58 -2.48
N GLY A 468 -11.19 -24.57 -2.09
CA GLY A 468 -10.30 -25.29 -3.00
C GLY A 468 -9.28 -24.38 -3.68
N LEU A 469 -8.82 -23.29 -3.03
CA LEU A 469 -7.86 -22.31 -3.56
C LEU A 469 -6.42 -22.47 -3.04
N GLY A 470 -6.16 -23.44 -2.16
CA GLY A 470 -4.85 -23.64 -1.55
C GLY A 470 -4.57 -22.65 -0.42
N MET A 471 -5.63 -22.11 0.19
CA MET A 471 -5.56 -21.09 1.24
C MET A 471 -6.53 -21.44 2.37
N ALA A 472 -6.11 -21.28 3.63
CA ALA A 472 -7.04 -21.44 4.74
C ALA A 472 -8.01 -20.26 4.74
N ASN A 473 -9.28 -20.54 4.44
CA ASN A 473 -10.36 -19.57 4.52
C ASN A 473 -11.25 -19.79 5.75
N LYS A 474 -11.07 -20.91 6.48
CA LYS A 474 -11.69 -21.16 7.79
C LYS A 474 -10.72 -21.82 8.77
N LEU A 475 -10.92 -21.56 10.06
CA LEU A 475 -10.15 -22.13 11.17
C LEU A 475 -11.11 -22.65 12.23
N ALA A 476 -10.82 -23.82 12.81
CA ALA A 476 -11.37 -24.24 14.10
C ALA A 476 -10.30 -24.00 15.16
N ILE A 477 -10.64 -23.22 16.18
CA ILE A 477 -9.76 -22.89 17.30
C ILE A 477 -10.43 -23.26 18.62
N SER A 478 -9.63 -23.54 19.65
CA SER A 478 -10.08 -23.51 21.04
C SER A 478 -9.55 -22.25 21.71
N VAL A 479 -10.40 -21.58 22.48
CA VAL A 479 -10.04 -20.39 23.26
C VAL A 479 -10.37 -20.67 24.72
N ARG A 480 -9.35 -20.65 25.57
CA ARG A 480 -9.44 -20.88 27.00
C ARG A 480 -9.10 -19.59 27.76
N ASN A 481 -10.02 -19.15 28.61
CA ASN A 481 -9.84 -17.98 29.47
C ASN A 481 -9.52 -18.44 30.90
N ASP A 482 -8.26 -18.35 31.29
CA ASP A 482 -7.79 -18.58 32.66
C ASP A 482 -7.81 -17.32 33.54
N THR A 483 -8.30 -16.18 33.03
CA THR A 483 -8.51 -15.00 33.88
C THR A 483 -9.72 -15.17 34.81
N VAL A 484 -9.81 -14.28 35.80
CA VAL A 484 -10.96 -14.16 36.71
C VAL A 484 -12.10 -13.28 36.16
N ARG A 485 -11.95 -12.69 34.97
CA ARG A 485 -12.95 -11.83 34.32
C ARG A 485 -13.52 -12.51 33.07
N SER A 486 -14.73 -12.13 32.66
CA SER A 486 -15.22 -12.51 31.32
C SER A 486 -14.53 -11.66 30.27
N ILE A 487 -14.07 -12.28 29.18
CA ILE A 487 -13.56 -11.55 28.00
C ILE A 487 -14.64 -11.52 26.90
N ALA A 488 -14.56 -10.52 26.03
CA ALA A 488 -15.41 -10.34 24.86
C ALA A 488 -14.54 -10.44 23.60
N PRO A 489 -14.20 -11.67 23.16
CA PRO A 489 -13.11 -11.92 22.23
C PRO A 489 -13.48 -11.58 20.79
N THR A 490 -12.55 -10.92 20.11
CA THR A 490 -12.56 -10.64 18.67
C THR A 490 -11.29 -11.25 18.06
N TYR A 491 -11.34 -11.55 16.76
CA TYR A 491 -10.39 -12.48 16.15
C TYR A 491 -9.68 -11.87 14.96
N LEU A 492 -8.36 -11.76 15.08
CA LEU A 492 -7.49 -11.23 14.03
C LEU A 492 -6.51 -12.33 13.61
N VAL A 493 -6.15 -12.38 12.34
CA VAL A 493 -5.21 -13.38 11.80
C VAL A 493 -4.13 -12.66 11.03
N ALA A 494 -2.87 -12.93 11.36
CA ALA A 494 -1.71 -12.38 10.67
C ALA A 494 -0.84 -13.53 10.14
N TRP A 495 -0.28 -13.37 8.94
CA TRP A 495 0.56 -14.37 8.28
C TRP A 495 1.67 -13.72 7.43
N SER A 496 2.82 -14.38 7.32
CA SER A 496 4.00 -13.96 6.53
C SER A 496 4.43 -12.48 6.67
N GLY A 497 4.18 -11.83 7.81
CA GLY A 497 4.54 -10.43 8.05
C GLY A 497 3.53 -9.39 7.52
N PHE A 498 2.40 -9.81 6.96
CA PHE A 498 1.31 -8.91 6.61
C PHE A 498 0.56 -8.38 7.84
N SER A 499 -0.28 -7.37 7.61
CA SER A 499 -1.17 -6.76 8.61
C SER A 499 -2.13 -7.77 9.27
N GLN A 500 -2.69 -7.39 10.41
CA GLN A 500 -3.67 -8.21 11.11
C GLN A 500 -5.04 -8.13 10.42
N PHE A 501 -5.57 -9.25 9.92
CA PHE A 501 -6.86 -9.28 9.24
C PHE A 501 -8.00 -9.67 10.18
N LEU A 502 -9.09 -8.91 10.19
CA LEU A 502 -10.28 -9.22 10.98
C LEU A 502 -11.03 -10.42 10.41
N TRP A 503 -11.04 -11.53 11.15
CA TRP A 503 -11.73 -12.75 10.77
C TRP A 503 -13.08 -12.88 11.48
N ARG A 504 -14.10 -13.27 10.71
CA ARG A 504 -15.48 -13.37 11.20
C ARG A 504 -15.66 -14.65 12.00
N CYS A 505 -16.13 -14.52 13.23
CA CYS A 505 -16.62 -15.68 13.98
C CYS A 505 -17.93 -16.19 13.35
N VAL A 506 -18.00 -17.51 13.12
CA VAL A 506 -19.14 -18.20 12.49
C VAL A 506 -19.94 -19.00 13.53
N THR A 507 -19.26 -19.70 14.43
CA THR A 507 -19.87 -20.41 15.57
C THR A 507 -18.98 -20.30 16.81
N GLY A 508 -19.57 -20.38 18.01
CA GLY A 508 -18.86 -20.19 19.28
C GLY A 508 -18.69 -18.72 19.73
N CYS A 509 -19.36 -17.78 19.04
CA CYS A 509 -19.16 -16.35 19.21
C CYS A 509 -19.68 -15.78 20.55
N GLY A 510 -19.28 -14.55 20.87
CA GLY A 510 -19.72 -13.83 22.08
C GLY A 510 -18.85 -14.10 23.31
N ARG A 511 -19.19 -13.47 24.45
CA ARG A 511 -18.36 -13.44 25.67
C ARG A 511 -17.96 -14.83 26.17
N LEU A 512 -16.72 -14.98 26.60
CA LEU A 512 -16.16 -16.17 27.23
C LEU A 512 -16.05 -15.93 28.74
N ALA A 513 -16.58 -16.86 29.55
CA ALA A 513 -16.65 -16.71 31.01
C ALA A 513 -15.27 -16.87 31.67
N PRO A 514 -15.07 -16.41 32.93
CA PRO A 514 -13.89 -16.77 33.71
C PRO A 514 -13.69 -18.28 33.77
N ARG A 515 -12.42 -18.74 33.77
CA ARG A 515 -12.05 -20.16 33.92
C ARG A 515 -12.81 -21.12 32.98
N SER A 516 -13.07 -20.70 31.74
CA SER A 516 -13.84 -21.47 30.75
C SER A 516 -13.15 -21.57 29.40
N GLU A 517 -13.46 -22.63 28.67
CA GLU A 517 -12.95 -22.89 27.32
C GLU A 517 -14.11 -23.00 26.32
N ARG A 518 -13.87 -22.58 25.07
CA ARG A 518 -14.83 -22.69 23.98
C ARG A 518 -14.15 -22.95 22.64
N HIS A 519 -14.72 -23.89 21.89
CA HIS A 519 -14.38 -24.09 20.49
C HIS A 519 -15.09 -23.05 19.61
N VAL A 520 -14.36 -22.42 18.71
CA VAL A 520 -14.81 -21.32 17.86
C VAL A 520 -14.42 -21.61 16.42
N PHE A 521 -15.35 -21.40 15.48
CA PHE A 521 -15.05 -21.45 14.05
C PHE A 521 -14.94 -20.04 13.50
N LEU A 522 -13.82 -19.73 12.85
CA LEU A 522 -13.55 -18.48 12.18
C LEU A 522 -13.59 -18.65 10.65
N SER A 523 -13.94 -17.58 9.94
CA SER A 523 -13.84 -17.47 8.49
C SER A 523 -13.10 -16.20 8.10
N ALA A 524 -12.26 -16.29 7.07
CA ALA A 524 -11.71 -15.10 6.41
C ALA A 524 -12.86 -14.23 5.88
N PRO A 525 -12.73 -12.89 5.89
CA PRO A 525 -13.71 -11.98 5.32
C PRO A 525 -13.78 -12.08 3.78
N ASP A 526 -12.63 -12.30 3.13
CA ASP A 526 -12.48 -12.56 1.70
C ASP A 526 -11.21 -13.40 1.43
N TYR A 527 -10.85 -13.60 0.15
CA TYR A 527 -9.68 -14.38 -0.26
C TYR A 527 -8.32 -13.68 -0.09
N SER A 528 -8.29 -12.35 0.06
CA SER A 528 -7.06 -11.59 0.31
C SER A 528 -6.59 -11.68 1.77
N ALA A 529 -7.54 -11.88 2.70
CA ALA A 529 -7.27 -12.13 4.11
C ALA A 529 -7.07 -13.63 4.47
N ALA A 530 -7.27 -14.55 3.51
CA ALA A 530 -7.06 -15.99 3.70
C ALA A 530 -5.56 -16.33 3.80
N ILE A 531 -5.19 -17.37 4.56
CA ILE A 531 -3.77 -17.73 4.78
C ILE A 531 -3.28 -18.62 3.62
N PRO A 532 -2.26 -18.23 2.83
CA PRO A 532 -1.73 -19.08 1.76
C PRO A 532 -1.08 -20.37 2.26
N SER A 533 -1.14 -21.46 1.48
CA SER A 533 -0.33 -22.65 1.75
C SER A 533 1.17 -22.31 1.77
N GLY A 534 1.91 -22.87 2.73
CA GLY A 534 3.30 -22.55 3.04
C GLY A 534 3.49 -21.33 3.96
N ALA A 535 2.45 -20.50 4.19
CA ALA A 535 2.56 -19.38 5.11
C ALA A 535 2.54 -19.83 6.57
N ILE A 536 3.33 -19.16 7.41
CA ILE A 536 3.25 -19.25 8.87
C ILE A 536 2.28 -18.16 9.34
N ALA A 537 1.31 -18.57 10.17
CA ALA A 537 0.23 -17.73 10.68
C ALA A 537 0.13 -17.78 12.21
N VAL A 538 -0.56 -16.78 12.76
CA VAL A 538 -0.97 -16.68 14.16
C VAL A 538 -2.40 -16.14 14.23
N VAL A 539 -3.20 -16.67 15.15
CA VAL A 539 -4.50 -16.08 15.52
C VAL A 539 -4.29 -15.22 16.76
N ARG A 540 -4.82 -14.01 16.74
CA ARG A 540 -4.93 -13.12 17.90
C ARG A 540 -6.35 -13.15 18.41
N VAL A 541 -6.47 -13.23 19.73
CA VAL A 541 -7.72 -13.03 20.46
C VAL A 541 -7.58 -11.69 21.16
N VAL A 542 -8.36 -10.70 20.74
CA VAL A 542 -8.36 -9.37 21.38
C VAL A 542 -9.60 -9.25 22.25
N ASP A 543 -9.45 -8.84 23.51
CA ASP A 543 -10.60 -8.54 24.36
C ASP A 543 -11.11 -7.13 24.08
N SER A 544 -12.25 -7.02 23.41
CA SER A 544 -12.92 -5.73 23.12
C SER A 544 -13.17 -4.87 24.38
N SER A 545 -13.26 -5.48 25.57
CA SER A 545 -13.45 -4.75 26.82
C SER A 545 -12.21 -4.01 27.30
N SER A 546 -11.00 -4.51 27.01
CA SER A 546 -9.72 -3.98 27.54
C SER A 546 -8.71 -3.55 26.47
N ALA A 547 -8.88 -3.97 25.22
CA ALA A 547 -7.88 -3.93 24.14
C ALA A 547 -6.62 -4.78 24.39
N GLU A 548 -6.63 -5.69 25.37
CA GLU A 548 -5.55 -6.66 25.54
C GLU A 548 -5.59 -7.73 24.43
N GLU A 549 -4.44 -7.97 23.79
CA GLU A 549 -4.27 -9.03 22.78
C GLU A 549 -3.60 -10.28 23.37
N TYR A 550 -4.02 -11.46 22.91
CA TYR A 550 -3.44 -12.75 23.26
C TYR A 550 -3.18 -13.58 22.00
N GLU A 551 -1.96 -14.11 21.83
CA GLU A 551 -1.58 -14.90 20.64
C GLU A 551 -1.90 -16.40 20.80
N SER A 552 -2.22 -17.05 19.67
CA SER A 552 -2.15 -18.49 19.55
C SER A 552 -0.72 -18.99 19.40
N GLY A 553 -0.52 -20.30 19.55
CA GLY A 553 0.66 -20.94 18.95
C GLY A 553 0.74 -20.64 17.44
N ARG A 554 1.94 -20.43 16.91
CA ARG A 554 2.16 -20.26 15.46
C ARG A 554 1.92 -21.59 14.75
N PHE A 555 1.28 -21.53 13.57
CA PHE A 555 0.94 -22.70 12.77
C PHE A 555 1.25 -22.46 11.30
N ALA A 556 1.62 -23.50 10.57
CA ALA A 556 1.77 -23.47 9.13
C ALA A 556 0.52 -24.02 8.46
N VAL A 557 0.13 -23.43 7.32
CA VAL A 557 -0.94 -23.97 6.47
C VAL A 557 -0.33 -24.84 5.38
N ALA A 558 -0.79 -26.08 5.26
CA ALA A 558 -0.29 -27.05 4.28
C ALA A 558 -1.44 -27.67 3.49
N PHE A 559 -1.85 -26.99 2.41
CA PHE A 559 -2.73 -27.53 1.38
C PHE A 559 -1.95 -27.81 0.10
N SER A 560 -2.21 -28.94 -0.55
CA SER A 560 -1.66 -29.23 -1.88
C SER A 560 -2.24 -28.25 -2.91
N ALA A 561 -1.43 -27.80 -3.85
CA ALA A 561 -1.85 -26.93 -4.94
C ALA A 561 -2.17 -27.70 -6.23
N VAL A 562 -3.10 -27.15 -7.01
CA VAL A 562 -3.48 -27.53 -8.38
C VAL A 562 -3.43 -26.23 -9.18
N HIS A 563 -2.67 -26.20 -10.25
CA HIS A 563 -2.37 -24.96 -10.96
C HIS A 563 -3.37 -24.67 -12.08
N LEU A 564 -4.61 -24.36 -11.70
CA LEU A 564 -5.42 -23.36 -12.43
C LEU A 564 -5.23 -22.02 -11.73
N LEU A 565 -4.74 -21.01 -12.45
CA LEU A 565 -4.82 -19.65 -11.94
C LEU A 565 -6.27 -19.20 -12.12
N ASN A 566 -6.95 -18.80 -11.03
CA ASN A 566 -8.23 -18.09 -11.06
C ASN A 566 -9.44 -18.85 -11.65
N ALA A 567 -9.88 -19.92 -10.98
CA ALA A 567 -11.14 -20.61 -11.29
C ALA A 567 -12.41 -19.73 -11.12
N CYS A 568 -12.35 -18.70 -10.27
CA CYS A 568 -13.43 -17.72 -10.06
C CYS A 568 -13.59 -16.71 -11.22
N LEU A 569 -12.68 -16.75 -12.20
CA LEU A 569 -12.60 -15.92 -13.40
C LEU A 569 -12.33 -14.41 -13.17
N CYS A 570 -11.94 -13.96 -11.98
CA CYS A 570 -11.64 -12.56 -11.61
C CYS A 570 -10.80 -11.81 -12.68
N GLY A 571 -11.11 -10.55 -13.00
CA GLY A 571 -10.55 -9.86 -14.17
C GLY A 571 -9.08 -9.39 -14.09
N THR A 572 -8.39 -9.41 -15.24
CA THR A 572 -7.15 -8.68 -15.56
C THR A 572 -7.22 -8.12 -16.98
N LYS A 573 -6.22 -7.35 -17.42
CA LYS A 573 -6.06 -6.97 -18.83
C LYS A 573 -5.03 -7.84 -19.55
N ASP A 574 -5.40 -8.37 -20.72
CA ASP A 574 -4.48 -8.98 -21.69
C ASP A 574 -4.74 -8.42 -23.10
N LEU A 575 -3.68 -8.07 -23.83
CA LEU A 575 -3.73 -7.40 -25.14
C LEU A 575 -4.71 -6.20 -25.22
N GLY A 576 -4.97 -5.53 -24.09
CA GLY A 576 -5.92 -4.42 -23.95
C GLY A 576 -7.35 -4.80 -23.57
N TYR A 577 -7.74 -6.07 -23.66
CA TYR A 577 -9.07 -6.59 -23.33
C TYR A 577 -9.16 -7.05 -21.88
N LEU A 578 -10.37 -7.02 -21.31
CA LEU A 578 -10.65 -7.54 -19.97
C LEU A 578 -10.89 -9.07 -20.05
N VAL A 579 -9.99 -9.85 -19.45
CA VAL A 579 -9.99 -11.31 -19.44
C VAL A 579 -9.86 -11.84 -18.01
N PRO A 580 -10.13 -13.13 -17.73
CA PRO A 580 -9.77 -13.72 -16.44
C PRO A 580 -8.27 -13.63 -16.17
N ALA A 581 -7.88 -13.23 -14.95
CA ALA A 581 -6.50 -13.23 -14.48
C ALA A 581 -5.85 -14.61 -14.66
N GLY A 582 -4.63 -14.66 -15.19
CA GLY A 582 -3.93 -15.91 -15.51
C GLY A 582 -4.43 -16.64 -16.77
N TRP A 583 -5.37 -16.05 -17.52
CA TRP A 583 -5.74 -16.49 -18.87
C TRP A 583 -5.20 -15.51 -19.92
N THR A 584 -5.13 -15.94 -21.18
CA THR A 584 -4.52 -15.22 -22.30
C THR A 584 -5.39 -15.33 -23.55
N ILE A 585 -5.41 -14.29 -24.39
CA ILE A 585 -6.08 -14.30 -25.69
C ILE A 585 -5.21 -15.02 -26.73
N SER A 586 -5.82 -15.90 -27.52
CA SER A 586 -5.14 -16.50 -28.67
C SER A 586 -4.77 -15.41 -29.68
N LYS A 587 -3.46 -15.25 -29.96
CA LYS A 587 -2.92 -14.16 -30.82
C LYS A 587 -3.43 -14.17 -32.26
N GLY A 588 -3.99 -15.29 -32.74
CA GLY A 588 -4.63 -15.38 -34.06
C GLY A 588 -6.07 -14.86 -34.10
N ASP A 589 -6.70 -14.65 -32.95
CA ASP A 589 -8.15 -14.47 -32.83
C ASP A 589 -8.58 -12.99 -32.82
N LEU A 590 -7.72 -12.05 -33.27
CA LEU A 590 -8.00 -10.61 -33.19
C LEU A 590 -8.89 -10.06 -34.32
N ALA A 591 -9.24 -10.87 -35.33
CA ALA A 591 -10.08 -10.44 -36.45
C ALA A 591 -11.57 -10.32 -36.05
N SER A 592 -12.06 -9.09 -35.83
CA SER A 592 -13.46 -8.64 -35.67
C SER A 592 -14.38 -9.38 -34.67
N GLY A 593 -14.61 -8.80 -33.47
CA GLY A 593 -15.51 -9.33 -32.43
C GLY A 593 -15.02 -9.10 -31.00
N ASP A 594 -15.93 -8.77 -30.09
CA ASP A 594 -15.64 -8.31 -28.72
C ASP A 594 -15.41 -9.46 -27.70
N ILE A 595 -14.69 -9.13 -26.63
CA ILE A 595 -14.68 -9.87 -25.37
C ILE A 595 -15.21 -8.95 -24.27
N ALA A 596 -16.22 -9.40 -23.52
CA ALA A 596 -16.83 -8.64 -22.43
C ALA A 596 -16.88 -9.47 -21.16
N TYR A 597 -16.39 -8.93 -20.04
CA TYR A 597 -16.36 -9.61 -18.75
C TYR A 597 -17.13 -8.80 -17.70
N ALA A 598 -17.94 -9.48 -16.88
CA ALA A 598 -18.84 -8.87 -15.91
C ALA A 598 -18.76 -9.54 -14.53
N THR A 599 -18.75 -8.71 -13.48
CA THR A 599 -18.49 -9.08 -12.07
C THR A 599 -19.74 -9.23 -11.20
N GLY A 600 -20.95 -9.06 -11.76
CA GLY A 600 -22.21 -8.95 -11.01
C GLY A 600 -22.77 -10.24 -10.36
N ALA A 601 -21.93 -11.22 -10.08
CA ALA A 601 -22.30 -12.50 -9.46
C ALA A 601 -21.10 -13.09 -8.69
N PRO A 602 -21.29 -13.97 -7.68
CA PRO A 602 -20.20 -14.55 -6.89
C PRO A 602 -19.21 -15.44 -7.68
N ALA A 603 -19.49 -15.72 -8.96
CA ALA A 603 -18.51 -16.19 -9.94
C ALA A 603 -18.59 -15.29 -11.18
N GLY A 604 -17.44 -14.91 -11.74
CA GLY A 604 -17.37 -13.99 -12.88
C GLY A 604 -18.03 -14.54 -14.15
N ARG A 605 -18.54 -13.64 -14.99
CA ARG A 605 -19.14 -13.96 -16.30
C ARG A 605 -18.25 -13.45 -17.44
N LEU A 606 -17.76 -14.34 -18.28
CA LEU A 606 -17.03 -14.02 -19.52
C LEU A 606 -17.91 -14.23 -20.73
N THR A 607 -18.05 -13.23 -21.60
CA THR A 607 -18.77 -13.33 -22.87
C THR A 607 -17.79 -13.21 -24.04
N LEU A 608 -17.72 -14.25 -24.87
CA LEU A 608 -16.99 -14.24 -26.14
C LEU A 608 -17.96 -13.98 -27.30
N ARG A 609 -17.63 -13.04 -28.19
CA ARG A 609 -18.47 -12.69 -29.35
C ARG A 609 -17.73 -12.85 -30.68
N VAL A 610 -18.40 -13.46 -31.65
CA VAL A 610 -17.95 -13.58 -33.05
C VAL A 610 -18.92 -12.75 -33.91
N GLY A 611 -18.40 -11.71 -34.57
CA GLY A 611 -19.18 -10.88 -35.49
C GLY A 611 -19.26 -11.46 -36.91
N PRO A 612 -20.09 -10.87 -37.80
CA PRO A 612 -20.11 -11.24 -39.20
C PRO A 612 -18.79 -10.89 -39.90
N VAL A 613 -18.32 -11.77 -40.79
CA VAL A 613 -17.06 -11.60 -41.53
C VAL A 613 -17.31 -11.76 -43.03
N GLY A 614 -16.82 -10.81 -43.83
CA GLY A 614 -17.03 -10.76 -45.28
C GLY A 614 -16.31 -11.82 -46.12
N VAL A 615 -15.76 -12.88 -45.49
CA VAL A 615 -14.96 -13.92 -46.14
C VAL A 615 -15.52 -15.29 -45.77
N ARG A 616 -15.65 -16.20 -46.74
CA ARG A 616 -16.01 -17.61 -46.49
C ARG A 616 -14.87 -18.32 -45.75
N GLY A 617 -15.01 -18.44 -44.43
CA GLY A 617 -14.09 -19.17 -43.57
C GLY A 617 -14.63 -19.37 -42.17
N TRP A 618 -13.89 -20.12 -41.36
CA TRP A 618 -14.15 -20.22 -39.92
C TRP A 618 -13.61 -18.98 -39.21
N THR A 619 -14.47 -18.32 -38.45
CA THR A 619 -14.12 -17.25 -37.51
C THR A 619 -14.28 -17.79 -36.09
N PHE A 620 -13.27 -17.66 -35.24
CA PHE A 620 -13.34 -18.12 -33.86
C PHE A 620 -12.77 -17.10 -32.88
N ARG A 621 -13.08 -17.33 -31.60
CA ARG A 621 -12.59 -16.61 -30.44
C ARG A 621 -12.25 -17.59 -29.33
N SER A 622 -11.09 -17.41 -28.73
CA SER A 622 -10.67 -18.18 -27.57
C SER A 622 -9.83 -17.39 -26.58
N VAL A 623 -10.17 -17.56 -25.29
CA VAL A 623 -9.22 -17.34 -24.19
C VAL A 623 -8.73 -18.69 -23.72
N TYR A 624 -7.47 -18.76 -23.29
CA TYR A 624 -6.84 -20.00 -22.86
C TYR A 624 -5.99 -19.84 -21.61
N GLN A 625 -5.75 -20.97 -20.95
CA GLN A 625 -4.82 -21.11 -19.84
C GLN A 625 -4.04 -22.41 -19.99
N LYS A 626 -2.76 -22.41 -19.59
CA LYS A 626 -1.99 -23.64 -19.43
C LYS A 626 -2.12 -24.19 -18.01
N PHE A 627 -2.25 -25.51 -17.88
CA PHE A 627 -2.37 -26.24 -16.62
C PHE A 627 -1.65 -27.60 -16.72
N VAL A 628 -1.58 -28.35 -15.61
CA VAL A 628 -1.10 -29.74 -15.60
C VAL A 628 -2.24 -30.63 -15.11
N PRO A 629 -2.59 -31.74 -15.81
CA PRO A 629 -3.72 -32.59 -15.45
C PRO A 629 -3.43 -33.49 -14.26
N PHE A 630 -4.51 -33.97 -13.63
CA PHE A 630 -4.48 -34.86 -12.47
C PHE A 630 -4.91 -36.28 -12.88
N ALA A 631 -4.69 -37.27 -12.00
CA ALA A 631 -5.04 -38.67 -12.25
C ALA A 631 -6.56 -38.98 -12.19
N HIS A 632 -7.40 -37.96 -12.35
CA HIS A 632 -8.86 -38.02 -12.20
C HIS A 632 -9.55 -37.29 -13.36
N PRO A 633 -10.82 -37.63 -13.70
CA PRO A 633 -11.54 -36.99 -14.80
C PRO A 633 -11.60 -35.47 -14.66
N ILE A 634 -11.30 -34.78 -15.75
CA ILE A 634 -11.59 -33.35 -15.91
C ILE A 634 -13.07 -33.26 -16.29
N ALA A 635 -13.88 -32.73 -15.37
CA ALA A 635 -15.28 -32.39 -15.57
C ALA A 635 -15.51 -30.92 -15.21
N ALA A 636 -16.15 -30.17 -16.11
CA ALA A 636 -16.39 -28.74 -15.98
C ALA A 636 -17.83 -28.42 -15.55
N ARG A 637 -18.09 -27.17 -15.20
CA ARG A 637 -19.43 -26.58 -15.11
C ARG A 637 -19.42 -25.19 -15.75
N VAL A 638 -20.41 -24.94 -16.61
CA VAL A 638 -20.61 -23.64 -17.30
C VAL A 638 -22.11 -23.38 -17.38
N SER A 639 -22.57 -22.26 -16.82
CA SER A 639 -23.98 -21.85 -16.92
C SER A 639 -24.27 -21.06 -18.20
N LYS A 640 -25.54 -21.08 -18.62
CA LYS A 640 -25.97 -20.88 -20.00
C LYS A 640 -26.76 -19.58 -20.17
N ASP A 641 -26.09 -18.55 -20.68
CA ASP A 641 -26.72 -17.45 -21.41
C ASP A 641 -26.22 -17.49 -22.87
N VAL A 642 -26.91 -18.29 -23.70
CA VAL A 642 -26.56 -18.54 -25.11
C VAL A 642 -27.79 -18.41 -25.99
N LEU A 643 -27.80 -17.40 -26.87
CA LEU A 643 -28.84 -17.20 -27.89
C LEU A 643 -28.55 -18.11 -29.09
N TYR A 644 -29.06 -19.35 -29.05
CA TYR A 644 -28.95 -20.30 -30.16
C TYR A 644 -30.25 -20.40 -30.96
N ARG A 645 -30.18 -20.12 -32.27
CA ARG A 645 -31.22 -20.41 -33.27
C ARG A 645 -30.56 -20.81 -34.59
N GLY A 646 -30.16 -22.07 -34.71
CA GLY A 646 -29.65 -22.69 -35.93
C GLY A 646 -30.05 -24.17 -35.96
N GLY A 647 -30.22 -24.73 -37.16
CA GLY A 647 -30.50 -26.17 -37.32
C GLY A 647 -29.24 -27.03 -37.23
N ALA A 648 -29.41 -28.35 -37.24
CA ALA A 648 -28.42 -29.38 -36.93
C ALA A 648 -27.18 -29.55 -37.86
N ASP A 649 -26.80 -28.52 -38.62
CA ASP A 649 -25.57 -28.47 -39.43
C ASP A 649 -24.51 -27.63 -38.68
N PRO A 650 -23.34 -28.20 -38.28
CA PRO A 650 -22.43 -27.59 -37.30
C PRO A 650 -21.59 -26.44 -37.88
N THR A 651 -22.28 -25.39 -38.35
CA THR A 651 -21.72 -24.12 -38.82
C THR A 651 -21.45 -23.13 -37.69
N GLN A 652 -21.86 -23.45 -36.46
CA GLN A 652 -21.62 -22.64 -35.25
C GLN A 652 -21.42 -23.55 -34.04
N TYR A 653 -20.46 -23.25 -33.17
CA TYR A 653 -20.26 -23.95 -31.90
C TYR A 653 -19.73 -23.04 -30.79
N ALA A 654 -20.04 -23.41 -29.55
CA ALA A 654 -19.44 -22.85 -28.34
C ALA A 654 -19.11 -24.01 -27.38
N GLY A 655 -18.01 -23.89 -26.63
CA GLY A 655 -17.55 -25.01 -25.80
C GLY A 655 -16.16 -24.84 -25.16
N ILE A 656 -15.61 -25.95 -24.71
CA ILE A 656 -14.31 -26.06 -24.01
C ILE A 656 -13.39 -26.96 -24.83
N ALA A 657 -12.21 -26.46 -25.20
CA ALA A 657 -11.15 -27.29 -25.78
C ALA A 657 -10.09 -27.62 -24.72
N VAL A 658 -9.62 -28.87 -24.69
CA VAL A 658 -8.43 -29.28 -23.93
C VAL A 658 -7.43 -29.87 -24.92
N ALA A 659 -6.22 -29.33 -24.96
CA ALA A 659 -5.19 -29.66 -25.95
C ALA A 659 -3.82 -29.89 -25.30
N ASP A 660 -2.95 -30.71 -25.92
CA ASP A 660 -1.53 -30.81 -25.56
C ASP A 660 -0.64 -29.88 -26.42
N GLU A 661 0.65 -29.87 -26.12
CA GLU A 661 1.65 -29.05 -26.83
C GLU A 661 1.98 -29.58 -28.24
N LEU A 662 1.56 -30.81 -28.57
CA LEU A 662 1.66 -31.39 -29.91
C LEU A 662 0.50 -30.95 -30.81
N GLY A 663 -0.51 -30.27 -30.24
CA GLY A 663 -1.68 -29.77 -30.95
C GLY A 663 -2.81 -30.79 -31.07
N HIS A 664 -2.71 -31.96 -30.42
CA HIS A 664 -3.86 -32.84 -30.26
C HIS A 664 -4.87 -32.20 -29.31
N PHE A 665 -6.17 -32.38 -29.55
CA PHE A 665 -7.21 -31.80 -28.70
C PHE A 665 -8.48 -32.64 -28.60
N VAL A 666 -9.20 -32.47 -27.50
CA VAL A 666 -10.63 -32.77 -27.38
C VAL A 666 -11.39 -31.43 -27.31
N LEU A 667 -12.36 -31.21 -28.20
CA LEU A 667 -13.32 -30.10 -28.09
C LEU A 667 -14.67 -30.63 -27.63
N PHE A 668 -15.09 -30.21 -26.45
CA PHE A 668 -16.45 -30.41 -25.94
C PHE A 668 -17.32 -29.23 -26.32
N GLY A 669 -18.43 -29.46 -27.03
CA GLY A 669 -19.34 -28.40 -27.44
C GLY A 669 -20.80 -28.81 -27.30
N TRP A 670 -21.68 -27.81 -27.29
CA TRP A 670 -23.12 -27.98 -27.38
C TRP A 670 -23.59 -27.94 -28.84
N GLY A 671 -24.58 -28.76 -29.21
CA GLY A 671 -25.25 -28.68 -30.50
C GLY A 671 -26.70 -29.16 -30.46
N ASP A 672 -27.50 -28.74 -31.45
CA ASP A 672 -28.85 -29.25 -31.69
C ASP A 672 -28.77 -30.64 -32.36
N VAL A 673 -28.27 -31.61 -31.60
CA VAL A 673 -28.10 -33.01 -31.99
C VAL A 673 -28.97 -33.91 -31.11
N PRO A 674 -29.56 -35.00 -31.63
CA PRO A 674 -30.48 -35.86 -30.87
C PRO A 674 -29.78 -36.81 -29.88
N ARG A 675 -28.45 -36.86 -29.89
CA ARG A 675 -27.57 -37.67 -29.02
C ARG A 675 -26.13 -37.16 -29.16
N THR A 676 -25.24 -37.58 -28.28
CA THR A 676 -23.79 -37.30 -28.39
C THR A 676 -23.26 -37.69 -29.77
N VAL A 677 -22.54 -36.78 -30.42
CA VAL A 677 -21.86 -37.03 -31.71
C VAL A 677 -20.36 -36.82 -31.51
N THR A 678 -19.57 -37.83 -31.89
CA THR A 678 -18.10 -37.71 -31.94
C THR A 678 -17.60 -37.67 -33.38
N TYR A 679 -16.61 -36.83 -33.65
CA TYR A 679 -15.99 -36.70 -34.98
C TYR A 679 -14.49 -36.46 -34.87
N ALA A 680 -13.68 -37.23 -35.58
CA ALA A 680 -12.22 -37.17 -35.51
C ALA A 680 -11.63 -36.53 -36.78
N ARG A 681 -11.04 -35.34 -36.66
CA ARG A 681 -10.37 -34.63 -37.76
C ARG A 681 -9.28 -33.68 -37.24
N LYS A 682 -8.03 -34.16 -37.18
CA LYS A 682 -6.86 -33.51 -36.53
C LYS A 682 -7.04 -33.24 -35.01
N GLY A 683 -7.99 -33.93 -34.39
CA GLY A 683 -8.44 -33.77 -33.01
C GLY A 683 -9.84 -34.38 -32.88
N LEU A 684 -10.34 -34.52 -31.66
CA LEU A 684 -11.61 -35.18 -31.38
C LEU A 684 -12.67 -34.16 -30.95
N PHE A 685 -13.70 -34.02 -31.76
CA PHE A 685 -14.87 -33.22 -31.46
C PHE A 685 -15.89 -34.11 -30.73
N VAL A 686 -16.42 -33.62 -29.61
CA VAL A 686 -17.47 -34.26 -28.80
C VAL A 686 -18.60 -33.24 -28.66
N ILE A 687 -19.67 -33.44 -29.42
CA ILE A 687 -20.85 -32.57 -29.40
C ILE A 687 -21.91 -33.26 -28.56
N GLU A 688 -22.22 -32.70 -27.40
CA GLU A 688 -23.28 -33.20 -26.52
C GLU A 688 -24.62 -32.54 -26.87
N PRO A 689 -25.75 -33.26 -26.72
CA PRO A 689 -27.07 -32.76 -27.08
C PRO A 689 -27.50 -31.60 -26.17
N VAL A 690 -28.09 -30.55 -26.74
CA VAL A 690 -28.68 -29.44 -25.97
C VAL A 690 -29.99 -29.90 -25.32
N ASP A 691 -29.88 -30.52 -24.15
CA ASP A 691 -31.04 -30.70 -23.28
C ASP A 691 -31.57 -29.33 -22.82
N LYS A 692 -32.88 -29.14 -22.91
CA LYS A 692 -33.51 -27.82 -22.84
C LYS A 692 -33.46 -27.21 -21.44
N GLY A 693 -33.33 -28.03 -20.39
CA GLY A 693 -33.19 -27.60 -19.00
C GLY A 693 -31.76 -27.51 -18.46
N ALA A 694 -30.75 -28.00 -19.18
CA ALA A 694 -29.40 -28.13 -18.63
C ALA A 694 -28.65 -26.77 -18.53
N GLN A 695 -28.25 -26.40 -17.31
CA GLN A 695 -27.40 -25.24 -16.99
C GLN A 695 -25.93 -25.63 -16.74
N SER A 696 -25.49 -26.80 -17.20
CA SER A 696 -24.13 -27.30 -16.98
C SER A 696 -23.74 -28.36 -18.01
N LEU A 697 -22.48 -28.32 -18.47
CA LEU A 697 -21.87 -29.35 -19.30
C LEU A 697 -20.79 -30.07 -18.49
N ALA A 698 -21.16 -31.18 -17.85
CA ALA A 698 -20.18 -32.11 -17.31
C ALA A 698 -19.47 -32.79 -18.50
N ILE A 699 -18.16 -32.58 -18.61
CA ILE A 699 -17.30 -33.24 -19.59
C ILE A 699 -16.56 -34.41 -18.90
N ASP A 700 -16.09 -35.39 -19.66
CA ASP A 700 -15.17 -36.41 -19.16
C ASP A 700 -13.99 -36.47 -20.13
N PHE A 701 -12.93 -35.74 -19.80
CA PHE A 701 -11.76 -35.70 -20.67
C PHE A 701 -11.08 -37.06 -20.83
N GLU A 702 -10.93 -37.87 -19.76
CA GLU A 702 -10.11 -39.08 -19.82
C GLU A 702 -10.75 -40.16 -20.71
N LYS A 703 -12.09 -40.25 -20.70
CA LYS A 703 -12.88 -41.09 -21.62
C LYS A 703 -12.54 -40.85 -23.09
N TYR A 704 -12.26 -39.59 -23.48
CA TYR A 704 -12.02 -39.22 -24.87
C TYR A 704 -10.53 -38.95 -25.20
N ARG A 705 -9.70 -38.64 -24.19
CA ARG A 705 -8.27 -38.27 -24.34
C ARG A 705 -7.48 -39.27 -25.17
N ARG A 706 -7.63 -40.58 -24.89
CA ARG A 706 -6.92 -41.65 -25.61
C ARG A 706 -7.31 -41.71 -27.08
N ALA A 707 -8.60 -41.56 -27.40
CA ALA A 707 -9.11 -41.55 -28.77
C ALA A 707 -8.71 -40.27 -29.55
N ALA A 708 -8.37 -39.18 -28.83
CA ALA A 708 -7.85 -37.94 -29.39
C ALA A 708 -6.32 -37.93 -29.58
N GLY A 709 -5.60 -38.95 -29.11
CA GLY A 709 -4.14 -39.00 -29.13
C GLY A 709 -3.44 -38.09 -28.09
N VAL A 710 -4.19 -37.45 -27.20
CA VAL A 710 -3.67 -36.42 -26.30
C VAL A 710 -2.84 -37.03 -25.16
N VAL A 711 -1.62 -36.53 -24.95
CA VAL A 711 -0.68 -37.07 -23.95
C VAL A 711 -0.99 -36.51 -22.55
N ALA A 712 -1.14 -37.38 -21.54
CA ALA A 712 -1.45 -36.96 -20.16
C ALA A 712 -0.21 -36.45 -19.38
N SER A 713 0.98 -36.93 -19.71
CA SER A 713 2.24 -36.55 -19.06
C SER A 713 2.83 -35.28 -19.69
N GLY A 714 2.21 -34.13 -19.44
CA GLY A 714 2.66 -32.85 -19.98
C GLY A 714 1.81 -31.66 -19.53
N GLN A 715 2.22 -30.46 -19.96
CA GLN A 715 1.43 -29.25 -19.75
C GLN A 715 0.30 -29.18 -20.79
N LEU A 716 -0.94 -29.19 -20.34
CA LEU A 716 -2.12 -29.06 -21.20
C LEU A 716 -2.56 -27.60 -21.30
N THR A 717 -3.28 -27.28 -22.36
CA THR A 717 -3.93 -25.98 -22.57
C THR A 717 -5.44 -26.18 -22.56
N ILE A 718 -6.13 -25.51 -21.65
CA ILE A 718 -7.60 -25.39 -21.68
C ILE A 718 -7.98 -24.09 -22.39
N ARG A 719 -9.05 -24.12 -23.20
CA ARG A 719 -9.58 -22.96 -23.92
C ARG A 719 -11.09 -22.89 -23.80
N LEU A 720 -11.63 -21.71 -23.53
CA LEU A 720 -13.04 -21.39 -23.76
C LEU A 720 -13.17 -20.88 -25.19
N VAL A 721 -14.05 -21.48 -26.01
CA VAL A 721 -14.06 -21.27 -27.46
C VAL A 721 -15.48 -20.95 -27.97
N VAL A 722 -15.59 -19.99 -28.87
CA VAL A 722 -16.77 -19.73 -29.72
C VAL A 722 -16.32 -19.67 -31.18
N ALA A 723 -17.06 -20.29 -32.10
CA ALA A 723 -16.72 -20.29 -33.52
C ALA A 723 -17.96 -20.32 -34.43
N ALA A 724 -17.81 -19.76 -35.62
CA ALA A 724 -18.81 -19.80 -36.68
C ALA A 724 -18.15 -19.88 -38.08
N LEU A 725 -18.76 -20.63 -38.99
CA LEU A 725 -18.42 -20.71 -40.41
C LEU A 725 -19.25 -19.68 -41.18
N ALA A 726 -18.60 -18.66 -41.74
CA ALA A 726 -19.24 -17.55 -42.46
C ALA A 726 -20.46 -16.93 -41.71
N PRO A 727 -20.28 -16.44 -40.47
CA PRO A 727 -21.35 -15.87 -39.66
C PRO A 727 -22.09 -14.73 -40.38
N LYS A 728 -23.42 -14.83 -40.48
CA LYS A 728 -24.30 -13.79 -41.04
C LYS A 728 -24.77 -12.75 -39.99
N GLY A 729 -24.37 -12.93 -38.73
CA GLY A 729 -24.75 -12.07 -37.61
C GLY A 729 -23.95 -12.45 -36.35
N ASN A 730 -24.12 -11.69 -35.28
CA ASN A 730 -23.34 -11.85 -34.05
C ASN A 730 -23.70 -13.14 -33.30
N LEU A 731 -22.73 -14.03 -33.13
CA LEU A 731 -22.80 -15.17 -32.22
C LEU A 731 -22.13 -14.77 -30.88
N ALA A 732 -22.78 -15.08 -29.77
CA ALA A 732 -22.24 -14.84 -28.43
C ALA A 732 -22.46 -16.07 -27.53
N ALA A 733 -21.46 -16.42 -26.74
CA ALA A 733 -21.62 -17.36 -25.63
C ALA A 733 -21.04 -16.77 -24.34
N THR A 734 -21.82 -16.87 -23.28
CA THR A 734 -21.41 -16.50 -21.92
C THR A 734 -20.98 -17.76 -21.16
N PHE A 735 -19.82 -17.68 -20.52
CA PHE A 735 -19.25 -18.69 -19.63
C PHE A 735 -19.23 -18.10 -18.22
N SER A 736 -19.60 -18.88 -17.19
CA SER A 736 -19.62 -18.41 -15.81
C SER A 736 -19.21 -19.50 -14.82
N GLY A 737 -18.15 -19.23 -14.06
CA GLY A 737 -17.46 -20.24 -13.24
C GLY A 737 -16.67 -21.25 -14.07
N PHE A 738 -15.71 -21.93 -13.43
CA PHE A 738 -15.06 -23.11 -13.98
C PHE A 738 -14.60 -24.05 -12.85
N ASP A 739 -15.49 -24.96 -12.43
CA ASP A 739 -15.18 -25.98 -11.41
C ASP A 739 -14.59 -27.24 -12.07
N LEU A 740 -13.50 -27.80 -11.51
CA LEU A 740 -13.00 -29.12 -11.87
C LEU A 740 -13.57 -30.19 -10.93
N ILE A 741 -14.62 -30.89 -11.37
CA ILE A 741 -15.31 -31.90 -10.56
C ILE A 741 -14.49 -33.20 -10.48
N GLY A 742 -13.72 -33.32 -9.42
CA GLY A 742 -13.13 -34.54 -8.89
C GLY A 742 -12.81 -34.32 -7.42
N ASN A 743 -12.99 -35.33 -6.56
CA ASN A 743 -13.05 -35.16 -5.10
C ASN A 743 -11.74 -34.70 -4.41
N ASP A 744 -10.69 -34.37 -5.17
CA ASP A 744 -9.34 -34.07 -4.67
C ASP A 744 -8.64 -32.88 -5.37
N ASN A 745 -9.40 -31.82 -5.74
CA ASN A 745 -8.87 -30.50 -6.18
C ASN A 745 -9.35 -29.38 -5.21
N ARG A 746 -8.57 -28.62 -4.43
CA ARG A 746 -7.11 -28.45 -4.20
C ARG A 746 -6.31 -27.46 -5.09
N LEU A 747 -6.81 -26.30 -5.54
CA LEU A 747 -6.02 -25.29 -6.31
C LEU A 747 -4.87 -24.63 -5.51
N GLY A 748 -3.97 -23.87 -6.16
CA GLY A 748 -2.95 -23.05 -5.48
C GLY A 748 -1.93 -22.34 -6.41
N PRO A 749 -1.13 -21.38 -5.88
CA PRO A 749 -0.27 -20.50 -6.68
C PRO A 749 1.14 -21.07 -6.98
N ALA A 750 1.76 -20.58 -8.05
CA ALA A 750 3.16 -20.87 -8.36
C ALA A 750 4.12 -19.98 -7.55
N SER A 751 5.28 -20.51 -7.17
CA SER A 751 6.30 -19.80 -6.40
C SER A 751 7.02 -18.73 -7.23
N ALA A 752 6.81 -17.46 -6.89
CA ALA A 752 7.72 -16.38 -7.30
C ALA A 752 9.02 -16.51 -6.49
N ALA A 753 10.04 -17.14 -7.09
CA ALA A 753 11.32 -17.40 -6.43
C ALA A 753 12.18 -16.12 -6.31
N PHE A 754 11.87 -15.28 -5.32
CA PHE A 754 12.83 -14.33 -4.74
C PHE A 754 13.30 -14.85 -3.38
N ALA A 755 14.31 -15.73 -3.41
CA ALA A 755 15.17 -15.89 -2.26
C ALA A 755 15.96 -14.57 -2.08
N PRO A 756 16.06 -14.00 -0.86
CA PRO A 756 16.98 -12.91 -0.62
C PRO A 756 18.40 -13.44 -0.79
N ALA A 757 19.10 -12.96 -1.82
CA ALA A 757 20.54 -13.16 -1.91
C ALA A 757 21.20 -12.44 -0.72
N SER A 758 22.16 -13.10 -0.08
CA SER A 758 22.83 -12.60 1.12
C SER A 758 23.69 -11.37 0.81
N LEU A 759 23.36 -10.26 1.46
CA LEU A 759 24.22 -9.10 1.76
C LEU A 759 23.94 -8.66 3.20
#